data_AF-A0A1H9MGM2-F1
#
_entry.id   AF-A0A1H9MGM2-F1
#
_cell.length_a   1.000
_cell.length_b   1.000
_cell.length_c   1.000
_cell.angle_alpha   90.00
_cell.angle_beta   90.00
_cell.angle_gamma   90.00
#
_symmetry.space_group_name_H-M   'P 1'
#
loop_
_entity.id
_entity.type
_entity.pdbx_description
1 polymer ?
#
loop_
_entity_poly.entity_id
_entity_poly.type
_entity_poly.pdbx_seq_one_letter_code
_entity_poly.pdbx_strand_id
1 'polypeptide(L)'
;MRTLTLCCLLLFSSFSLLAQLAPFQPYQPLVKEADQFERLIHPTIADYFQLDSPAAFAKALLKAPKQVAATGDNEVLLTLPGPDGALATFRIFRYQMITDELQRMYPGFVTLEGWDVDVPQRRVSLNWTSQGFSASVVGGREGRWYVEPLYRGRTDLYQSFFTANVPNSAEGHGCDFQPDQEVLEELAQFSAEPKRVGNCQLQEYDLALACTANYFNQIAGITTDDTPTAANQADVIAEMMTAINRVNQVFKLDLAIQLNIINLPTVNDGVQLVFGGDTLADPYSDFSGLALLGENQTTTDNVIGTSNYDIGHVFSTGGGGVATLGSPCNNSVKARGVTGLPNPVGDPFYIDYVAHEIGHQFGGTHTFNSTEVNCSQRSANTAYEPGGGTTIQAYAGICGPIANIQLNSDPYYHAASIQQISAYMELGGGASCADITSTANTEPTVVAEGSAYSIPTNTPFVLDAVGMDGDGDALTYCWEQFDLGSIVAGMPTGFETGSPLFRSLPPTTASERYFPNLPAVVAGGGAPWEVLPRVARDMTFIVTVRDIGAPGGYGCTVQDQVDITVVNTGEQYKVTAPDGGEAWVSGATETVTWDVAGTDDAAGINCSTVEILLSLDGGATFATSLGTFPNNGSATVTAPMATETDARIMVRCDGNIFYDVSDADFSIEDTDFSLTGVSTSGSTCSGGDPLTGYQIEVEALQGYVGTINLTATGLPAGVTATITPATVSFTAGGSVSQLVDISLSGVSSLAEGTYNFEISGEDGGTPKTVPMSLEVEGDFGITQPTDGQVIPDDGSGNSNVPLAFDPVPGASSYTVVLPGGSTIALGNTTNTTLLFGMQPDGLLVTFFVRTNTGLESCPISVILGETVASGTSLSSSDTEVSTCETRETEGNYVVTFTDGDLTGPADLTVTTVIPGLTVNLTSTTLSDGQSTLITLDGEENLAPGNYTITIEADDGTATETIDLSLLIQEDGVDITSPVHEGELVINPDGSGVIPLRFSGVPGASSYMAIVTFPTGGTGIVGVSPPGIDLTLGGPINDGDEFSIAVEADNGAISCNYDFTFVTALPVQWLSFTAEALDKSAELNWQVLQDESHAGFVIERRSDGQPEWQSIGYLERTSEDREANYRYTDLSVRDGNTYYYRLRQEDEDGNYAYSIIRTVTFTYGGAEVFVFPNPTTGLIDIRAGEDAPEELNYRLFSPLGQVIRDGKLPGNQATVNLRGLPAGVYQLVVADEQDYLRTVRVVKR
;
A
#
# COMPACT_ATOMS: atom_id res chain seq x y z
N MET A 1 2.21 -54.51 45.41
CA MET A 1 3.68 -54.42 45.36
C MET A 1 3.98 -53.38 44.28
N ARG A 2 4.33 -52.11 44.55
CA ARG A 2 5.65 -51.61 45.04
C ARG A 2 6.77 -52.44 44.39
N THR A 3 7.68 -51.94 43.55
CA THR A 3 8.49 -50.72 43.65
C THR A 3 9.33 -50.56 42.37
N LEU A 4 9.37 -49.37 41.78
CA LEU A 4 10.41 -48.74 40.92
C LEU A 4 9.74 -47.43 40.42
N THR A 5 9.80 -46.22 41.01
CA THR A 5 10.80 -45.43 41.74
C THR A 5 11.95 -44.89 40.87
N LEU A 6 11.81 -43.59 40.53
CA LEU A 6 12.86 -42.59 40.30
C LEU A 6 13.73 -42.75 39.03
N CYS A 7 13.44 -41.98 37.96
CA CYS A 7 14.45 -41.20 37.19
C CYS A 7 13.96 -40.37 35.97
N CYS A 8 12.71 -39.91 35.87
CA CYS A 8 12.33 -38.89 34.85
C CYS A 8 11.54 -37.72 35.45
N LEU A 9 11.96 -37.30 36.65
CA LEU A 9 11.58 -36.03 37.30
C LEU A 9 12.90 -35.26 37.43
N LEU A 10 13.35 -34.63 36.35
CA LEU A 10 14.45 -33.65 36.25
C LEU A 10 14.77 -33.46 34.75
N LEU A 11 13.91 -32.72 34.04
CA LEU A 11 14.18 -32.03 32.75
C LEU A 11 12.91 -31.23 32.34
N PHE A 12 12.34 -30.48 33.26
CA PHE A 12 11.66 -29.23 32.88
C PHE A 12 12.68 -28.14 33.19
N SER A 13 13.52 -27.86 32.19
CA SER A 13 14.25 -26.61 32.13
C SER A 13 13.24 -25.48 32.27
N SER A 14 13.44 -24.70 33.32
CA SER A 14 12.86 -23.38 33.54
C SER A 14 13.05 -22.51 32.29
N PHE A 15 12.07 -22.52 31.40
CA PHE A 15 11.76 -21.37 30.56
C PHE A 15 10.70 -20.59 31.31
N SER A 16 11.11 -19.45 31.87
CA SER A 16 10.20 -18.38 32.26
C SER A 16 9.42 -17.99 30.99
N LEU A 17 8.16 -18.41 30.88
CA LEU A 17 7.27 -17.81 29.88
C LEU A 17 7.14 -16.33 30.23
N LEU A 18 7.70 -15.46 29.39
CA LEU A 18 7.45 -14.02 29.45
C LEU A 18 5.94 -13.78 29.24
N ALA A 19 5.35 -12.90 30.04
CA ALA A 19 3.93 -12.56 29.90
C ALA A 19 3.76 -11.58 28.72
N GLN A 20 3.44 -12.13 27.54
CA GLN A 20 3.05 -11.34 26.37
C GLN A 20 1.53 -11.12 26.36
N LEU A 21 1.12 -9.86 26.29
CA LEU A 21 -0.27 -9.43 26.16
C LEU A 21 -0.52 -9.06 24.68
N ALA A 22 -1.36 -9.83 23.99
CA ALA A 22 -1.84 -9.50 22.64
C ALA A 22 -3.38 -9.53 22.65
N PRO A 23 -4.03 -8.51 23.23
CA PRO A 23 -5.41 -8.62 23.67
C PRO A 23 -6.44 -8.15 22.61
N PHE A 24 -5.97 -7.50 21.54
CA PHE A 24 -6.80 -6.98 20.46
C PHE A 24 -7.04 -8.03 19.38
N GLN A 25 -8.27 -8.12 18.92
CA GLN A 25 -8.68 -8.94 17.77
C GLN A 25 -9.32 -8.03 16.70
N PRO A 26 -9.14 -8.30 15.40
CA PRO A 26 -9.80 -7.54 14.35
C PRO A 26 -11.32 -7.51 14.54
N TYR A 27 -11.93 -6.35 14.28
CA TYR A 27 -13.36 -6.12 14.45
C TYR A 27 -13.92 -5.36 13.24
N GLN A 28 -15.18 -5.63 12.89
CA GLN A 28 -15.91 -4.91 11.85
C GLN A 28 -17.05 -4.13 12.52
N PRO A 29 -17.01 -2.78 12.49
CA PRO A 29 -18.06 -1.95 13.11
C PRO A 29 -19.45 -2.22 12.53
N LEU A 30 -20.42 -2.45 13.41
CA LEU A 30 -21.81 -2.62 13.01
C LEU A 30 -22.52 -1.26 12.91
N VAL A 31 -23.29 -1.04 11.85
CA VAL A 31 -24.09 0.20 11.61
C VAL A 31 -24.93 0.58 12.84
N LYS A 32 -25.56 -0.42 13.48
CA LYS A 32 -26.40 -0.21 14.66
C LYS A 32 -25.65 0.35 15.88
N GLU A 33 -24.35 0.09 16.00
CA GLU A 33 -23.54 0.62 17.11
C GLU A 33 -23.18 2.09 16.89
N ALA A 34 -22.96 2.50 15.62
CA ALA A 34 -22.71 3.89 15.25
C ALA A 34 -23.90 4.82 15.54
N ASP A 35 -25.13 4.29 15.47
CA ASP A 35 -26.36 5.04 15.83
C ASP A 35 -26.60 5.17 17.34
N GLN A 36 -25.95 4.33 18.15
CA GLN A 36 -26.21 4.22 19.59
C GLN A 36 -25.18 4.92 20.46
N PHE A 37 -23.95 5.02 20.00
CA PHE A 37 -22.84 5.59 20.76
C PHE A 37 -22.13 6.69 19.96
N GLU A 38 -21.71 7.73 20.67
CA GLU A 38 -20.96 8.84 20.08
C GLU A 38 -19.52 8.42 19.80
N ARG A 39 -19.06 8.64 18.56
CA ARG A 39 -17.63 8.57 18.19
C ARG A 39 -17.01 9.95 18.40
N LEU A 40 -15.89 10.01 19.13
CA LEU A 40 -15.22 11.29 19.44
C LEU A 40 -14.12 11.67 18.43
N ILE A 41 -13.52 10.67 17.79
CA ILE A 41 -12.41 10.83 16.84
C ILE A 41 -12.79 10.15 15.52
N HIS A 42 -12.73 10.90 14.43
CA HIS A 42 -13.20 10.49 13.09
C HIS A 42 -12.06 10.49 12.06
N PRO A 43 -11.08 9.57 12.16
CA PRO A 43 -10.06 9.43 11.13
C PRO A 43 -10.68 9.02 9.78
N THR A 44 -10.11 9.51 8.69
CA THR A 44 -10.48 9.17 7.30
C THR A 44 -10.08 7.74 6.92
N ILE A 45 -9.06 7.19 7.59
CA ILE A 45 -8.58 5.81 7.46
C ILE A 45 -8.25 5.29 8.86
N ALA A 46 -8.80 4.13 9.22
CA ALA A 46 -8.51 3.45 10.48
C ALA A 46 -8.83 1.96 10.39
N ASP A 47 -8.08 1.16 11.16
CA ASP A 47 -8.40 -0.23 11.45
C ASP A 47 -9.16 -0.35 12.78
N TYR A 48 -9.99 -1.38 12.92
CA TYR A 48 -10.88 -1.54 14.06
C TYR A 48 -10.63 -2.85 14.81
N PHE A 49 -10.69 -2.77 16.14
CA PHE A 49 -10.33 -3.88 17.02
C PHE A 49 -11.30 -4.04 18.18
N GLN A 50 -11.48 -5.28 18.63
CA GLN A 50 -12.22 -5.65 19.82
C GLN A 50 -11.29 -6.24 20.89
N LEU A 51 -11.64 -5.98 22.15
CA LEU A 51 -11.00 -6.51 23.34
C LEU A 51 -11.97 -7.47 24.05
N ASP A 52 -11.64 -8.76 24.08
CA ASP A 52 -12.51 -9.82 24.63
C ASP A 52 -12.81 -9.65 26.13
N SER A 53 -11.85 -9.14 26.89
CA SER A 53 -11.98 -8.98 28.33
C SER A 53 -11.32 -7.68 28.83
N PRO A 54 -12.03 -6.53 28.71
CA PRO A 54 -11.56 -5.24 29.20
C PRO A 54 -11.06 -5.27 30.63
N ALA A 55 -11.84 -5.87 31.54
CA ALA A 55 -11.48 -5.97 32.95
C ALA A 55 -10.23 -6.85 33.20
N ALA A 56 -10.03 -7.93 32.43
CA ALA A 56 -8.84 -8.75 32.58
C ALA A 56 -7.59 -8.03 32.04
N PHE A 57 -7.73 -7.30 30.93
CA PHE A 57 -6.65 -6.51 30.36
C PHE A 57 -6.23 -5.36 31.28
N ALA A 58 -7.19 -4.58 31.80
CA ALA A 58 -6.94 -3.55 32.82
C ALA A 58 -6.12 -4.10 34.02
N LYS A 59 -6.52 -5.27 34.52
CA LYS A 59 -5.84 -5.95 35.63
C LYS A 59 -4.44 -6.46 35.24
N ALA A 60 -4.22 -6.79 33.97
CA ALA A 60 -2.91 -7.19 33.47
C ALA A 60 -1.95 -5.98 33.40
N LEU A 61 -2.42 -4.83 32.89
CA LEU A 61 -1.63 -3.59 32.86
C LEU A 61 -1.21 -3.14 34.27
N LEU A 62 -2.06 -3.30 35.28
CA LEU A 62 -1.72 -3.03 36.69
C LEU A 62 -0.60 -3.93 37.25
N LYS A 63 -0.23 -5.02 36.58
CA LYS A 63 0.88 -5.89 36.98
C LYS A 63 2.21 -5.48 36.36
N ALA A 64 2.22 -4.57 35.38
CA ALA A 64 3.46 -4.07 34.80
C ALA A 64 4.39 -3.53 35.91
N PRO A 65 5.71 -3.74 35.80
CA PRO A 65 6.65 -3.29 36.81
C PRO A 65 6.61 -1.76 36.92
N LYS A 66 6.86 -1.22 38.11
CA LYS A 66 7.16 0.21 38.23
C LYS A 66 8.56 0.46 37.64
N GLN A 67 8.77 1.64 37.05
CA GLN A 67 9.98 2.03 36.29
C GLN A 67 11.33 1.60 36.91
N VAL A 68 11.50 1.67 38.23
CA VAL A 68 12.76 1.33 38.94
C VAL A 68 13.00 -0.19 39.10
N ALA A 69 12.06 -1.05 38.70
CA ALA A 69 12.10 -2.51 38.91
C ALA A 69 12.15 -3.34 37.63
N ALA A 70 12.17 -2.72 36.44
CA ALA A 70 12.16 -3.40 35.16
C ALA A 70 13.56 -3.94 34.78
N THR A 71 14.06 -4.93 35.52
CA THR A 71 15.26 -5.71 35.14
C THR A 71 14.88 -7.19 34.98
N GLY A 72 15.12 -7.75 33.79
CA GLY A 72 15.26 -9.17 33.42
C GLY A 72 14.13 -10.18 33.72
N ASP A 73 13.56 -10.16 34.92
CA ASP A 73 12.69 -11.25 35.43
C ASP A 73 11.22 -10.85 35.63
N ASN A 74 10.86 -9.56 35.46
CA ASN A 74 9.51 -9.01 35.71
C ASN A 74 8.95 -8.19 34.54
N GLU A 75 9.38 -8.50 33.32
CA GLU A 75 9.00 -7.78 32.11
C GLU A 75 7.54 -8.08 31.69
N VAL A 76 6.84 -7.04 31.22
CA VAL A 76 5.53 -7.18 30.54
C VAL A 76 5.67 -6.68 29.11
N LEU A 77 5.29 -7.53 28.16
CA LEU A 77 5.24 -7.23 26.74
C LEU A 77 3.80 -6.98 26.31
N LEU A 78 3.54 -5.92 25.56
CA LEU A 78 2.24 -5.55 25.02
C LEU A 78 2.33 -5.42 23.50
N THR A 79 1.59 -6.26 22.79
CA THR A 79 1.44 -6.19 21.34
C THR A 79 0.23 -5.33 20.99
N LEU A 80 0.45 -4.30 20.18
CA LEU A 80 -0.56 -3.38 19.67
C LEU A 80 -0.69 -3.52 18.15
N PRO A 81 -1.92 -3.41 17.61
CA PRO A 81 -2.13 -3.35 16.18
C PRO A 81 -1.91 -1.92 15.65
N GLY A 82 -1.03 -1.80 14.66
CA GLY A 82 -0.84 -0.59 13.88
C GLY A 82 -1.98 -0.34 12.89
N PRO A 83 -2.04 0.86 12.29
CA PRO A 83 -3.10 1.25 11.34
C PRO A 83 -3.00 0.65 9.93
N ASP A 84 -1.95 -0.13 9.69
CA ASP A 84 -1.64 -0.82 8.44
C ASP A 84 -1.78 -2.35 8.60
N GLY A 85 -2.44 -2.80 9.66
CA GLY A 85 -2.52 -4.20 10.07
C GLY A 85 -1.23 -4.80 10.65
N ALA A 86 -0.11 -4.07 10.68
CA ALA A 86 1.12 -4.57 11.27
C ALA A 86 1.02 -4.63 12.80
N LEU A 87 1.73 -5.57 13.44
CA LEU A 87 1.76 -5.68 14.90
C LEU A 87 3.09 -5.14 15.44
N ALA A 88 3.01 -4.28 16.46
CA ALA A 88 4.19 -3.76 17.17
C ALA A 88 4.17 -4.24 18.63
N THR A 89 5.30 -4.74 19.14
CA THR A 89 5.39 -5.27 20.51
C THR A 89 6.25 -4.38 21.37
N PHE A 90 5.66 -3.87 22.46
CA PHE A 90 6.29 -2.93 23.37
C PHE A 90 6.59 -3.57 24.71
N ARG A 91 7.77 -3.28 25.26
CA ARG A 91 8.07 -3.52 26.66
C ARG A 91 7.56 -2.35 27.48
N ILE A 92 6.67 -2.62 28.44
CA ILE A 92 5.93 -1.58 29.17
C ILE A 92 6.20 -1.57 30.67
N PHE A 93 6.19 -0.38 31.26
CA PHE A 93 6.36 -0.15 32.69
C PHE A 93 5.44 0.98 33.17
N ARG A 94 5.12 0.99 34.47
CA ARG A 94 4.28 2.01 35.09
C ARG A 94 5.13 3.13 35.67
N TYR A 95 4.66 4.36 35.47
CA TYR A 95 5.09 5.54 36.21
C TYR A 95 3.88 6.17 36.90
N GLN A 96 4.11 6.97 37.94
CA GLN A 96 3.04 7.53 38.77
C GLN A 96 2.83 9.00 38.41
N MET A 97 1.74 9.31 37.71
CA MET A 97 1.38 10.67 37.29
C MET A 97 0.39 11.36 38.24
N ILE A 98 -0.28 10.60 39.12
CA ILE A 98 -1.24 11.13 40.09
C ILE A 98 -0.82 10.81 41.52
N THR A 99 -1.26 11.62 42.49
CA THR A 99 -1.00 11.38 43.92
C THR A 99 -1.52 10.03 44.39
N ASP A 100 -0.90 9.49 45.44
CA ASP A 100 -1.34 8.25 46.09
C ASP A 100 -2.80 8.35 46.57
N GLU A 101 -3.22 9.52 47.04
CA GLU A 101 -4.59 9.80 47.48
C GLU A 101 -5.58 9.70 46.32
N LEU A 102 -5.28 10.31 45.17
CA LEU A 102 -6.13 10.25 43.99
C LEU A 102 -6.14 8.84 43.39
N GLN A 103 -4.99 8.15 43.39
CA GLN A 103 -4.89 6.75 42.96
C GLN A 103 -5.74 5.80 43.82
N ARG A 104 -5.90 6.05 45.13
CA ARG A 104 -6.79 5.26 46.00
C ARG A 104 -8.26 5.46 45.67
N MET A 105 -8.65 6.66 45.20
CA MET A 105 -10.00 6.93 44.72
C MET A 105 -10.26 6.24 43.38
N TYR A 106 -9.25 6.16 42.50
CA TYR A 106 -9.33 5.52 41.19
C TYR A 106 -8.32 4.35 41.04
N PRO A 107 -8.51 3.22 41.76
CA PRO A 107 -7.50 2.15 41.83
C PRO A 107 -7.31 1.38 40.51
N GLY A 108 -8.22 1.55 39.55
CA GLY A 108 -8.12 0.96 38.22
C GLY A 108 -7.35 1.81 37.21
N PHE A 109 -7.08 3.09 37.52
CA PHE A 109 -6.41 4.00 36.60
C PHE A 109 -4.91 3.73 36.60
N VAL A 110 -4.29 3.72 35.42
CA VAL A 110 -2.85 3.48 35.28
C VAL A 110 -2.29 4.23 34.08
N THR A 111 -1.12 4.82 34.27
CA THR A 111 -0.25 5.40 33.24
C THR A 111 0.95 4.49 33.03
N LEU A 112 1.26 4.19 31.77
CA LEU A 112 2.41 3.37 31.39
C LEU A 112 3.17 4.03 30.24
N GLU A 113 4.44 3.66 30.14
CA GLU A 113 5.32 4.00 29.04
C GLU A 113 6.04 2.74 28.58
N GLY A 114 6.58 2.78 27.37
CA GLY A 114 7.30 1.65 26.83
C GLY A 114 8.05 1.94 25.55
N TRP A 115 8.73 0.92 25.06
CA TRP A 115 9.49 0.96 23.81
C TRP A 115 9.31 -0.33 23.05
N ASP A 116 9.35 -0.23 21.73
CA ASP A 116 9.27 -1.36 20.83
C ASP A 116 10.49 -2.26 21.03
N VAL A 117 10.26 -3.58 21.04
CA VAL A 117 11.29 -4.59 21.26
C VAL A 117 12.24 -4.69 20.08
N ASP A 118 11.73 -4.53 18.86
CA ASP A 118 12.49 -4.67 17.61
C ASP A 118 13.05 -3.33 17.14
N VAL A 119 12.35 -2.24 17.47
CA VAL A 119 12.69 -0.87 17.05
C VAL A 119 12.79 0.04 18.28
N PRO A 120 13.82 -0.05 19.12
CA PRO A 120 13.84 0.61 20.43
C PRO A 120 13.50 2.11 20.41
N GLN A 121 13.88 2.85 19.36
CA GLN A 121 13.54 4.26 19.18
C GLN A 121 12.03 4.55 19.06
N ARG A 122 11.22 3.56 18.70
CA ARG A 122 9.77 3.67 18.70
C ARG A 122 9.26 3.57 20.14
N ARG A 123 8.64 4.64 20.63
CA ARG A 123 8.17 4.78 22.01
C ARG A 123 6.65 4.81 22.06
N VAL A 124 6.10 4.33 23.18
CA VAL A 124 4.66 4.34 23.43
C VAL A 124 4.35 4.98 24.78
N SER A 125 3.35 5.86 24.81
CA SER A 125 2.67 6.30 26.02
C SER A 125 1.27 5.69 26.07
N LEU A 126 0.88 5.20 27.23
CA LEU A 126 -0.32 4.38 27.42
C LEU A 126 -1.07 4.80 28.67
N ASN A 127 -2.39 4.69 28.64
CA ASN A 127 -3.18 4.70 29.86
C ASN A 127 -4.39 3.78 29.80
N TRP A 128 -4.80 3.31 30.97
CA TRP A 128 -6.11 2.70 31.18
C TRP A 128 -6.86 3.52 32.22
N THR A 129 -8.07 3.98 31.88
CA THR A 129 -8.93 4.81 32.74
C THR A 129 -10.38 4.34 32.68
N SER A 130 -11.36 5.12 33.16
CA SER A 130 -12.78 4.80 33.01
C SER A 130 -13.25 4.86 31.56
N GLN A 131 -12.53 5.62 30.71
CA GLN A 131 -12.77 5.71 29.26
C GLN A 131 -12.19 4.54 28.47
N GLY A 132 -11.41 3.64 29.10
CA GLY A 132 -10.79 2.48 28.46
C GLY A 132 -9.29 2.65 28.24
N PHE A 133 -8.77 1.96 27.23
CA PHE A 133 -7.34 1.97 26.85
C PHE A 133 -7.04 3.05 25.81
N SER A 134 -5.95 3.79 26.00
CA SER A 134 -5.40 4.72 25.01
C SER A 134 -3.90 4.43 24.85
N ALA A 135 -3.43 4.51 23.61
CA ALA A 135 -2.03 4.39 23.25
C ALA A 135 -1.63 5.44 22.21
N SER A 136 -0.47 6.07 22.41
CA SER A 136 0.17 6.91 21.41
C SER A 136 1.59 6.46 21.12
N VAL A 137 1.88 6.18 19.85
CA VAL A 137 3.16 5.66 19.38
C VAL A 137 3.88 6.69 18.52
N VAL A 138 5.16 6.92 18.82
CA VAL A 138 6.03 7.90 18.15
C VAL A 138 7.42 7.30 17.86
N GLY A 139 8.21 7.95 16.99
CA GLY A 139 9.61 7.59 16.73
C GLY A 139 9.84 6.49 15.68
N GLY A 140 8.76 5.96 15.07
CA GLY A 140 8.83 5.04 13.94
C GLY A 140 8.88 5.76 12.57
N ARG A 141 9.36 5.07 11.53
CA ARG A 141 9.40 5.60 10.15
C ARG A 141 8.01 5.79 9.55
N GLU A 142 7.05 5.00 10.02
CA GLU A 142 5.62 5.07 9.67
C GLU A 142 4.92 6.35 10.17
N GLY A 143 5.62 7.17 10.96
CA GLY A 143 5.04 8.33 11.61
C GLY A 143 4.24 7.96 12.86
N ARG A 144 3.40 8.88 13.30
CA ARG A 144 2.68 8.78 14.57
C ARG A 144 1.31 8.14 14.39
N TRP A 145 1.01 7.16 15.24
CA TRP A 145 -0.26 6.46 15.26
C TRP A 145 -0.77 6.21 16.69
N TYR A 146 -2.05 5.87 16.77
CA TYR A 146 -2.78 5.72 18.02
C TYR A 146 -3.58 4.44 18.07
N VAL A 147 -3.87 3.97 19.28
CA VAL A 147 -4.97 3.03 19.54
C VAL A 147 -5.87 3.68 20.58
N GLU A 148 -7.09 4.01 20.18
CA GLU A 148 -8.04 4.77 21.02
C GLU A 148 -9.40 4.08 21.06
N PRO A 149 -10.23 4.31 22.10
CA PRO A 149 -11.60 3.83 22.13
C PRO A 149 -12.39 4.30 20.90
N LEU A 150 -13.17 3.41 20.31
CA LEU A 150 -13.97 3.73 19.12
C LEU A 150 -15.17 4.62 19.49
N TYR A 151 -15.80 4.35 20.63
CA TYR A 151 -17.01 5.03 21.07
C TYR A 151 -16.90 5.48 22.53
N ARG A 152 -17.48 6.65 22.85
CA ARG A 152 -17.60 7.16 24.21
C ARG A 152 -18.30 6.13 25.10
N GLY A 153 -17.68 5.82 26.24
CA GLY A 153 -18.22 4.88 27.23
C GLY A 153 -18.08 3.39 26.88
N ARG A 154 -17.46 3.03 25.73
CA ARG A 154 -17.13 1.64 25.39
C ARG A 154 -15.65 1.37 25.66
N THR A 155 -15.37 0.28 26.36
CA THR A 155 -14.00 -0.13 26.73
C THR A 155 -13.57 -1.43 26.06
N ASP A 156 -14.41 -1.94 25.17
CA ASP A 156 -14.24 -3.19 24.44
C ASP A 156 -13.98 -2.98 22.93
N LEU A 157 -14.20 -1.78 22.38
CA LEU A 157 -14.01 -1.46 20.97
C LEU A 157 -13.04 -0.32 20.76
N TYR A 158 -12.14 -0.48 19.79
CA TYR A 158 -11.00 0.38 19.55
C TYR A 158 -10.78 0.63 18.07
N GLN A 159 -10.07 1.72 17.77
CA GLN A 159 -9.60 2.09 16.44
C GLN A 159 -8.09 2.36 16.47
N SER A 160 -7.40 1.97 15.40
CA SER A 160 -5.99 2.29 15.16
C SER A 160 -5.87 3.16 13.91
N PHE A 161 -5.20 4.31 14.01
CA PHE A 161 -5.10 5.28 12.91
C PHE A 161 -3.80 6.09 12.98
N PHE A 162 -3.29 6.51 11.82
CA PHE A 162 -2.24 7.52 11.76
C PHE A 162 -2.82 8.91 12.02
N THR A 163 -2.02 9.77 12.63
CA THR A 163 -2.39 11.19 12.82
C THR A 163 -2.81 11.84 11.50
N ALA A 164 -2.09 11.54 10.41
CA ALA A 164 -2.32 12.13 9.10
C ALA A 164 -3.74 11.87 8.56
N ASN A 165 -4.44 10.86 9.10
CA ASN A 165 -5.81 10.53 8.73
C ASN A 165 -6.85 11.28 9.56
N VAL A 166 -6.49 12.01 10.62
CA VAL A 166 -7.48 12.76 11.41
C VAL A 166 -7.80 14.08 10.70
N PRO A 167 -9.05 14.28 10.21
CA PRO A 167 -9.46 15.51 9.56
C PRO A 167 -9.53 16.67 10.58
N ASN A 168 -9.25 17.87 10.09
CA ASN A 168 -9.21 19.07 10.92
C ASN A 168 -10.62 19.48 11.42
N SER A 169 -10.71 19.98 12.66
CA SER A 169 -11.86 20.77 13.10
C SER A 169 -11.73 22.20 12.59
N ALA A 170 -12.68 22.66 11.77
CA ALA A 170 -12.65 23.97 11.10
C ALA A 170 -12.67 25.21 12.03
N GLU A 171 -12.68 25.04 13.35
CA GLU A 171 -12.74 26.12 14.33
C GLU A 171 -11.34 26.45 14.87
N GLY A 172 -10.55 27.16 14.05
CA GLY A 172 -9.23 27.66 14.47
C GLY A 172 -9.36 28.80 15.48
N HIS A 173 -9.13 28.52 16.76
CA HIS A 173 -8.99 29.53 17.80
C HIS A 173 -7.50 29.92 17.91
N GLY A 174 -7.21 31.21 18.11
CA GLY A 174 -5.83 31.67 18.30
C GLY A 174 -5.30 31.32 19.70
N CYS A 175 -4.00 31.04 19.79
CA CYS A 175 -3.24 31.05 21.03
C CYS A 175 -2.68 32.45 21.29
N ASP A 176 -2.39 32.80 22.55
CA ASP A 176 -1.80 34.08 22.96
C ASP A 176 -0.91 33.90 24.21
N PHE A 177 -0.07 34.87 24.57
CA PHE A 177 0.66 34.84 25.84
C PHE A 177 0.82 36.23 26.46
N GLN A 178 0.96 36.29 27.79
CA GLN A 178 1.33 37.52 28.49
C GLN A 178 2.85 37.63 28.60
N PRO A 179 3.49 38.63 27.96
CA PRO A 179 4.94 38.80 28.04
C PRO A 179 5.35 39.23 29.44
N ASP A 180 6.42 38.60 29.96
CA ASP A 180 7.13 39.04 31.14
C ASP A 180 8.51 39.56 30.73
N GLN A 181 8.76 40.85 30.93
CA GLN A 181 9.98 41.51 30.47
C GLN A 181 11.22 41.04 31.24
N GLU A 182 11.08 40.64 32.52
CA GLU A 182 12.18 40.12 33.31
C GLU A 182 12.56 38.73 32.81
N VAL A 183 11.58 37.86 32.58
CA VAL A 183 11.79 36.53 31.98
C VAL A 183 12.39 36.64 30.58
N LEU A 184 11.89 37.56 29.73
CA LEU A 184 12.47 37.78 28.39
C LEU A 184 13.92 38.28 28.46
N GLU A 185 14.25 39.14 29.43
CA GLU A 185 15.62 39.61 29.67
C GLU A 185 16.53 38.52 30.24
N GLU A 186 16.01 37.64 31.09
CA GLU A 186 16.71 36.45 31.60
C GLU A 186 16.98 35.44 30.47
N LEU A 187 15.96 35.06 29.70
CA LEU A 187 16.09 34.17 28.54
C LEU A 187 17.10 34.72 27.51
N ALA A 188 17.11 36.04 27.29
CA ALA A 188 18.08 36.70 26.42
C ALA A 188 19.52 36.70 27.00
N GLN A 189 19.68 36.63 28.32
CA GLN A 189 20.98 36.49 28.98
C GLN A 189 21.48 35.04 29.02
N PHE A 190 20.53 34.09 29.01
CA PHE A 190 20.75 32.65 28.96
C PHE A 190 20.69 32.07 27.54
N SER A 191 20.86 32.89 26.49
CA SER A 191 21.14 32.43 25.12
C SER A 191 22.53 31.77 25.07
N ALA A 192 22.68 30.72 25.87
CA ALA A 192 23.90 30.07 26.28
C ALA A 192 24.58 29.41 25.10
N GLU A 193 25.85 29.07 25.30
CA GLU A 193 26.66 28.23 24.41
C GLU A 193 25.79 27.20 23.69
N PRO A 194 25.66 27.25 22.35
CA PRO A 194 24.71 26.44 21.58
C PRO A 194 24.95 24.93 21.64
N LYS A 195 25.91 24.48 22.48
CA LYS A 195 26.43 23.12 22.59
C LYS A 195 25.80 22.27 23.69
N ARG A 196 25.16 22.87 24.69
CA ARG A 196 24.55 22.14 25.82
C ARG A 196 23.16 22.67 26.12
N VAL A 197 22.18 21.78 26.10
CA VAL A 197 20.79 22.04 26.42
C VAL A 197 20.34 21.01 27.45
N GLY A 198 19.68 21.39 28.54
CA GLY A 198 19.34 20.42 29.57
C GLY A 198 20.50 20.14 30.55
N ASN A 199 20.15 19.54 31.68
CA ASN A 199 21.10 18.92 32.62
C ASN A 199 21.05 17.39 32.63
N CYS A 200 20.26 16.79 31.72
CA CYS A 200 20.03 15.35 31.60
C CYS A 200 19.51 14.70 32.90
N GLN A 201 18.83 15.50 33.73
CA GLN A 201 18.12 15.05 34.91
C GLN A 201 16.62 15.22 34.67
N LEU A 202 15.83 14.25 35.15
CA LEU A 202 14.39 14.38 35.14
C LEU A 202 13.98 15.46 36.14
N GLN A 203 13.19 16.43 35.68
CA GLN A 203 12.59 17.45 36.50
C GLN A 203 11.09 17.18 36.63
N GLU A 204 10.66 16.88 37.86
CA GLU A 204 9.28 16.60 38.20
C GLU A 204 8.64 17.85 38.81
N TYR A 205 7.46 18.23 38.31
CA TYR A 205 6.71 19.40 38.77
C TYR A 205 5.31 19.00 39.23
N ASP A 206 4.90 19.50 40.38
CA ASP A 206 3.57 19.33 40.94
C ASP A 206 2.56 20.25 40.23
N LEU A 207 1.73 19.65 39.38
CA LEU A 207 0.70 20.31 38.57
C LEU A 207 -0.66 20.32 39.30
N ALA A 208 -1.12 21.52 39.66
CA ALA A 208 -2.50 21.77 40.07
C ALA A 208 -3.37 21.99 38.82
N LEU A 209 -4.09 20.95 38.38
CA LEU A 209 -4.85 20.98 37.15
C LEU A 209 -6.34 21.24 37.43
N ALA A 210 -6.86 22.38 37.01
CA ALA A 210 -8.27 22.73 37.16
C ALA A 210 -9.07 22.46 35.89
N CYS A 211 -10.39 22.35 36.03
CA CYS A 211 -11.31 22.48 34.91
C CYS A 211 -12.50 23.37 35.26
N THR A 212 -13.07 24.04 34.27
CA THR A 212 -14.35 24.74 34.41
C THR A 212 -15.51 23.75 34.46
N ALA A 213 -16.67 24.21 34.94
CA ALA A 213 -17.91 23.45 34.92
C ALA A 213 -18.37 23.15 33.49
N ASN A 214 -18.10 24.03 32.51
CA ASN A 214 -18.39 23.74 31.12
C ASN A 214 -17.51 22.62 30.56
N TYR A 215 -16.20 22.63 30.85
CA TYR A 215 -15.30 21.53 30.48
C TYR A 215 -15.77 20.22 31.10
N PHE A 216 -16.05 20.23 32.40
CA PHE A 216 -16.57 19.06 33.10
C PHE A 216 -17.82 18.52 32.42
N ASN A 217 -18.80 19.39 32.18
CA ASN A 217 -20.10 19.00 31.61
C ASN A 217 -19.94 18.44 30.19
N GLN A 218 -19.05 19.03 29.38
CA GLN A 218 -18.74 18.59 28.01
C GLN A 218 -18.11 17.20 27.97
N ILE A 219 -17.15 16.92 28.84
CA ILE A 219 -16.49 15.60 28.92
C ILE A 219 -17.43 14.56 29.52
N ALA A 220 -18.17 14.92 30.58
CA ALA A 220 -19.09 14.04 31.26
C ALA A 220 -20.39 13.75 30.48
N GLY A 221 -20.68 14.49 29.40
CA GLY A 221 -21.91 14.37 28.63
C GLY A 221 -23.16 14.76 29.42
N ILE A 222 -23.05 15.76 30.30
CA ILE A 222 -24.16 16.24 31.16
C ILE A 222 -24.46 17.71 30.91
N THR A 223 -25.63 18.18 31.34
CA THR A 223 -26.05 19.58 31.24
C THR A 223 -25.93 20.32 32.58
N THR A 224 -26.12 21.64 32.57
CA THR A 224 -26.01 22.48 33.77
C THR A 224 -27.07 22.20 34.83
N ASP A 225 -28.18 21.56 34.44
CA ASP A 225 -29.26 21.17 35.35
C ASP A 225 -29.02 19.79 36.00
N ASP A 226 -28.05 19.02 35.49
CA ASP A 226 -27.74 17.69 35.98
C ASP A 226 -26.86 17.75 37.24
N THR A 227 -27.06 16.80 38.16
CA THR A 227 -26.18 16.64 39.32
C THR A 227 -25.01 15.73 38.94
N PRO A 228 -23.75 16.21 39.01
CA PRO A 228 -22.59 15.38 38.70
C PRO A 228 -22.55 14.09 39.54
N THR A 229 -22.27 12.97 38.89
CA THR A 229 -22.08 11.68 39.57
C THR A 229 -20.60 11.35 39.72
N ALA A 230 -20.28 10.36 40.57
CA ALA A 230 -18.91 9.85 40.70
C ALA A 230 -18.37 9.25 39.39
N ALA A 231 -19.24 8.70 38.54
CA ALA A 231 -18.85 8.20 37.23
C ALA A 231 -18.48 9.36 36.29
N ASN A 232 -19.29 10.43 36.25
CA ASN A 232 -18.99 11.64 35.48
C ASN A 232 -17.63 12.24 35.90
N GLN A 233 -17.37 12.31 37.21
CA GLN A 233 -16.08 12.81 37.70
C GLN A 233 -14.92 11.89 37.30
N ALA A 234 -15.11 10.57 37.33
CA ALA A 234 -14.08 9.62 36.88
C ALA A 234 -13.72 9.84 35.41
N ASP A 235 -14.71 10.12 34.56
CA ASP A 235 -14.54 10.38 33.13
C ASP A 235 -13.79 11.69 32.86
N VAL A 236 -14.05 12.73 33.65
CA VAL A 236 -13.32 14.01 33.55
C VAL A 236 -11.87 13.86 34.00
N ILE A 237 -11.63 13.16 35.11
CA ILE A 237 -10.26 12.87 35.57
C ILE A 237 -9.52 11.99 34.57
N ALA A 238 -10.20 11.01 33.97
CA ALA A 238 -9.65 10.16 32.93
C ALA A 238 -9.16 10.97 31.73
N GLU A 239 -9.95 11.93 31.25
CA GLU A 239 -9.58 12.80 30.14
C GLU A 239 -8.41 13.73 30.48
N MET A 240 -8.45 14.38 31.64
CA MET A 240 -7.36 15.22 32.14
C MET A 240 -6.05 14.43 32.27
N MET A 241 -6.13 13.17 32.72
CA MET A 241 -4.99 12.27 32.77
C MET A 241 -4.47 11.93 31.37
N THR A 242 -5.34 11.57 30.42
CA THR A 242 -4.91 11.27 29.04
C THR A 242 -4.18 12.47 28.42
N ALA A 243 -4.71 13.69 28.59
CA ALA A 243 -4.09 14.91 28.10
C ALA A 243 -2.68 15.12 28.67
N ILE A 244 -2.51 15.06 30.00
CA ILE A 244 -1.19 15.26 30.62
C ILE A 244 -0.24 14.10 30.36
N ASN A 245 -0.73 12.86 30.25
CA ASN A 245 0.09 11.71 29.87
C ASN A 245 0.65 11.89 28.46
N ARG A 246 -0.13 12.51 27.57
CA ARG A 246 0.30 12.86 26.22
C ARG A 246 1.33 13.99 26.19
N VAL A 247 1.13 15.04 26.99
CA VAL A 247 2.10 16.14 27.17
C VAL A 247 3.41 15.60 27.73
N ASN A 248 3.35 14.76 28.76
CA ASN A 248 4.51 14.11 29.37
C ASN A 248 5.31 13.28 28.37
N GLN A 249 4.67 12.64 27.38
CA GLN A 249 5.39 11.90 26.35
C GLN A 249 6.37 12.78 25.58
N VAL A 250 5.98 14.01 25.20
CA VAL A 250 6.88 14.93 24.49
C VAL A 250 7.85 15.61 25.45
N PHE A 251 7.35 16.05 26.61
CA PHE A 251 8.15 16.77 27.60
C PHE A 251 9.30 15.93 28.15
N LYS A 252 9.06 14.63 28.36
CA LYS A 252 10.13 13.71 28.75
C LYS A 252 11.16 13.53 27.66
N LEU A 253 10.76 13.48 26.38
CA LEU A 253 11.67 13.22 25.25
C LEU A 253 12.52 14.44 24.85
N ASP A 254 11.96 15.64 24.89
CA ASP A 254 12.68 16.85 24.45
C ASP A 254 13.32 17.63 25.61
N LEU A 255 12.73 17.56 26.81
CA LEU A 255 13.02 18.49 27.91
C LEU A 255 13.37 17.81 29.24
N ALA A 256 13.23 16.48 29.34
CA ALA A 256 13.31 15.75 30.62
C ALA A 256 12.34 16.28 31.70
N ILE A 257 11.13 16.73 31.32
CA ILE A 257 10.11 17.21 32.27
C ILE A 257 9.02 16.14 32.45
N GLN A 258 8.55 15.96 33.70
CA GLN A 258 7.32 15.24 34.01
C GLN A 258 6.41 16.10 34.88
N LEU A 259 5.14 16.20 34.48
CA LEU A 259 4.08 16.84 35.25
C LEU A 259 3.30 15.78 36.04
N ASN A 260 3.15 16.02 37.35
CA ASN A 260 2.42 15.16 38.27
C ASN A 260 1.15 15.88 38.74
N ILE A 261 -0.04 15.31 38.49
CA ILE A 261 -1.31 15.90 38.93
C ILE A 261 -1.48 15.68 40.43
N ILE A 262 -1.55 16.79 41.17
CA ILE A 262 -1.56 16.78 42.64
C ILE A 262 -2.93 16.98 43.29
N ASN A 263 -3.98 17.12 42.50
CA ASN A 263 -5.34 17.31 43.02
C ASN A 263 -5.73 16.20 44.02
N LEU A 264 -6.29 16.57 45.17
CA LEU A 264 -6.68 15.62 46.22
C LEU A 264 -8.19 15.34 46.26
N PRO A 265 -8.60 14.17 46.78
CA PRO A 265 -9.98 13.92 47.20
C PRO A 265 -10.51 14.94 48.21
N THR A 266 -11.78 15.30 48.06
CA THR A 266 -12.54 16.16 48.98
C THR A 266 -13.43 15.33 49.91
N VAL A 267 -14.00 15.96 50.93
CA VAL A 267 -14.83 15.30 51.96
C VAL A 267 -16.15 14.70 51.45
N ASN A 268 -16.60 15.07 50.24
CA ASN A 268 -17.85 14.60 49.63
C ASN A 268 -17.59 13.76 48.37
N ASP A 269 -16.51 12.98 48.35
CA ASP A 269 -16.09 12.12 47.22
C ASP A 269 -15.80 12.90 45.91
N GLY A 270 -15.69 14.23 45.98
CA GLY A 270 -15.26 15.09 44.87
C GLY A 270 -13.73 15.18 44.75
N VAL A 271 -13.20 15.78 43.68
CA VAL A 271 -11.76 16.08 43.52
C VAL A 271 -11.54 17.60 43.53
N GLN A 272 -10.46 18.07 44.19
CA GLN A 272 -10.10 19.49 44.20
C GLN A 272 -9.95 20.04 42.78
N LEU A 273 -10.34 21.30 42.57
CA LEU A 273 -10.26 22.04 41.29
C LEU A 273 -11.05 21.47 40.11
N VAL A 274 -11.84 20.43 40.34
CA VAL A 274 -12.74 19.84 39.34
C VAL A 274 -14.17 20.28 39.67
N PHE A 275 -14.66 21.27 38.94
CA PHE A 275 -15.98 21.86 39.15
C PHE A 275 -16.92 21.37 38.04
N GLY A 276 -18.16 21.01 38.36
CA GLY A 276 -19.12 20.45 37.40
C GLY A 276 -20.58 20.69 37.80
N GLY A 277 -21.51 20.52 36.87
CA GLY A 277 -22.94 20.78 37.07
C GLY A 277 -23.29 22.25 36.83
N ASP A 278 -23.74 22.95 37.87
CA ASP A 278 -24.23 24.34 37.77
C ASP A 278 -23.10 25.33 37.45
N THR A 279 -23.11 25.85 36.23
CA THR A 279 -22.12 26.81 35.73
C THR A 279 -22.25 28.20 36.35
N LEU A 280 -23.36 28.51 37.03
CA LEU A 280 -23.50 29.76 37.79
C LEU A 280 -22.80 29.69 39.15
N ALA A 281 -22.52 28.49 39.65
CA ALA A 281 -21.76 28.26 40.87
C ALA A 281 -20.25 28.05 40.61
N ASP A 282 -19.84 28.05 39.34
CA ASP A 282 -18.45 27.88 38.91
C ASP A 282 -17.59 29.09 39.35
N PRO A 283 -16.42 28.88 39.97
CA PRO A 283 -15.46 29.95 40.20
C PRO A 283 -14.85 30.55 38.90
N TYR A 284 -15.11 29.95 37.74
CA TYR A 284 -14.57 30.35 36.45
C TYR A 284 -15.60 30.94 35.48
N SER A 285 -15.15 31.85 34.63
CA SER A 285 -15.96 32.51 33.60
C SER A 285 -15.97 31.81 32.22
N ASP A 286 -15.18 30.75 32.06
CA ASP A 286 -15.00 29.82 30.92
C ASP A 286 -14.59 30.39 29.55
N PHE A 287 -15.10 31.54 29.11
CA PHE A 287 -14.93 32.00 27.72
C PHE A 287 -13.88 33.10 27.53
N SER A 288 -13.29 33.63 28.61
CA SER A 288 -12.26 34.66 28.54
C SER A 288 -10.93 34.14 29.08
N GLY A 289 -10.02 33.75 28.19
CA GLY A 289 -8.68 33.25 28.58
C GLY A 289 -7.94 34.22 29.51
N LEU A 290 -7.96 35.52 29.20
CA LEU A 290 -7.31 36.54 30.04
C LEU A 290 -7.92 36.66 31.44
N ALA A 291 -9.24 36.49 31.59
CA ALA A 291 -9.87 36.46 32.91
C ALA A 291 -9.51 35.17 33.66
N LEU A 292 -9.55 34.04 32.95
CA LEU A 292 -9.23 32.71 33.47
C LEU A 292 -7.81 32.62 34.04
N LEU A 293 -6.82 33.35 33.51
CA LEU A 293 -5.48 33.42 34.12
C LEU A 293 -5.54 33.84 35.61
N GLY A 294 -6.21 34.96 35.89
CA GLY A 294 -6.31 35.51 37.24
C GLY A 294 -7.25 34.71 38.14
N GLU A 295 -8.34 34.19 37.57
CA GLU A 295 -9.28 33.31 38.24
C GLU A 295 -8.59 32.01 38.66
N ASN A 296 -7.81 31.38 37.78
CA ASN A 296 -7.10 30.13 38.08
C ASN A 296 -6.03 30.31 39.15
N GLN A 297 -5.27 31.40 39.09
CA GLN A 297 -4.32 31.74 40.17
C GLN A 297 -5.04 31.83 41.52
N THR A 298 -6.12 32.61 41.58
CA THR A 298 -6.87 32.84 42.82
C THR A 298 -7.51 31.55 43.35
N THR A 299 -8.15 30.78 42.48
CA THR A 299 -8.85 29.56 42.85
C THR A 299 -7.87 28.47 43.29
N THR A 300 -6.78 28.27 42.56
CA THR A 300 -5.74 27.29 42.90
C THR A 300 -5.09 27.62 44.25
N ASP A 301 -4.73 28.88 44.49
CA ASP A 301 -4.17 29.31 45.78
C ASP A 301 -5.12 29.07 46.95
N ASN A 302 -6.43 29.28 46.75
CA ASN A 302 -7.43 29.09 47.79
C ASN A 302 -7.71 27.60 48.09
N VAL A 303 -7.65 26.73 47.08
CA VAL A 303 -8.02 25.31 47.20
C VAL A 303 -6.82 24.43 47.56
N ILE A 304 -5.70 24.59 46.87
CA ILE A 304 -4.49 23.78 47.03
C ILE A 304 -3.53 24.44 48.03
N GLY A 305 -3.43 25.77 47.99
CA GLY A 305 -2.47 26.54 48.77
C GLY A 305 -1.20 26.82 47.98
N THR A 306 -0.76 28.09 47.94
CA THR A 306 0.36 28.56 47.12
C THR A 306 1.68 27.81 47.37
N SER A 307 1.92 27.19 48.52
CA SER A 307 3.15 26.43 48.78
C SER A 307 3.13 24.98 48.30
N ASN A 308 1.99 24.49 47.81
CA ASN A 308 1.75 23.05 47.64
C ASN A 308 1.64 22.62 46.18
N TYR A 309 2.07 23.47 45.24
CA TYR A 309 2.07 23.19 43.80
C TYR A 309 3.14 24.03 43.12
N ASP A 310 3.60 23.59 41.96
CA ASP A 310 4.68 24.24 41.22
C ASP A 310 4.18 24.99 40.00
N ILE A 311 3.17 24.42 39.35
CA ILE A 311 2.49 24.95 38.18
C ILE A 311 0.99 24.69 38.32
N GLY A 312 0.17 25.64 37.88
CA GLY A 312 -1.27 25.47 37.78
C GLY A 312 -1.76 25.82 36.37
N HIS A 313 -2.77 25.08 35.93
CA HIS A 313 -3.34 25.21 34.59
C HIS A 313 -4.84 24.90 34.64
N VAL A 314 -5.66 25.54 33.82
CA VAL A 314 -7.12 25.29 33.77
C VAL A 314 -7.57 24.91 32.36
N PHE A 315 -8.40 23.86 32.27
CA PHE A 315 -9.10 23.48 31.05
C PHE A 315 -10.52 24.08 30.99
N SER A 316 -10.88 24.63 29.84
CA SER A 316 -12.19 25.26 29.56
C SER A 316 -12.76 24.79 28.22
N THR A 317 -14.01 25.16 27.91
CA THR A 317 -14.60 24.94 26.57
C THR A 317 -14.47 26.14 25.63
N GLY A 318 -13.82 27.20 26.10
CA GLY A 318 -13.58 28.41 25.34
C GLY A 318 -12.39 29.19 25.88
N GLY A 319 -12.17 30.38 25.33
CA GLY A 319 -11.05 31.24 25.74
C GLY A 319 -9.74 30.99 25.00
N GLY A 320 -9.66 29.97 24.14
CA GLY A 320 -8.46 29.64 23.36
C GLY A 320 -7.33 29.13 24.26
N GLY A 321 -6.10 29.33 23.82
CA GLY A 321 -4.90 29.11 24.63
C GLY A 321 -4.35 30.44 25.13
N VAL A 322 -4.05 30.53 26.45
CA VAL A 322 -3.24 31.64 26.97
C VAL A 322 -2.47 31.27 28.23
N ALA A 323 -1.21 31.71 28.29
CA ALA A 323 -0.36 31.53 29.46
C ALA A 323 0.47 32.77 29.81
N THR A 324 0.85 32.87 31.09
CA THR A 324 1.94 33.78 31.51
C THR A 324 3.28 33.11 31.23
N LEU A 325 4.13 33.80 30.46
CA LEU A 325 5.46 33.31 30.07
C LEU A 325 6.35 33.10 31.31
N GLY A 326 6.98 31.93 31.45
CA GLY A 326 7.90 31.66 32.56
C GLY A 326 7.24 31.75 33.94
N SER A 327 6.13 31.05 34.14
CA SER A 327 5.32 31.14 35.36
C SER A 327 5.58 30.10 36.46
N PRO A 328 5.99 28.84 36.19
CA PRO A 328 6.22 27.82 37.21
C PRO A 328 7.17 28.31 38.30
N CYS A 329 6.93 27.85 39.53
CA CYS A 329 7.62 28.25 40.76
C CYS A 329 7.45 29.73 41.19
N ASN A 330 6.85 30.60 40.38
CA ASN A 330 6.55 31.98 40.78
C ASN A 330 5.20 32.08 41.50
N ASN A 331 5.23 32.20 42.83
CA ASN A 331 4.04 32.24 43.69
C ASN A 331 2.97 33.29 43.32
N SER A 332 3.28 34.29 42.49
CA SER A 332 2.29 35.32 42.08
C SER A 332 1.56 34.98 40.77
N VAL A 333 2.13 34.07 39.97
CA VAL A 333 1.66 33.81 38.59
C VAL A 333 1.71 32.35 38.16
N LYS A 334 2.22 31.42 38.98
CA LYS A 334 2.45 30.02 38.61
C LYS A 334 1.22 29.19 38.25
N ALA A 335 0.01 29.67 38.56
CA ALA A 335 -1.25 29.07 38.12
C ALA A 335 -1.89 29.79 36.93
N ARG A 336 -1.17 30.69 36.25
CA ARG A 336 -1.69 31.46 35.10
C ARG A 336 -1.44 30.76 33.76
N GLY A 337 -2.08 29.61 33.56
CA GLY A 337 -2.15 28.90 32.28
C GLY A 337 -3.58 28.45 32.00
N VAL A 338 -4.02 28.59 30.76
CA VAL A 338 -5.38 28.29 30.29
C VAL A 338 -5.31 27.59 28.94
N THR A 339 -6.11 26.55 28.75
CA THR A 339 -6.36 25.96 27.45
C THR A 339 -7.83 25.60 27.31
N GLY A 340 -8.48 26.05 26.24
CA GLY A 340 -9.87 25.74 26.00
C GLY A 340 -10.31 25.78 24.54
N LEU A 341 -11.02 24.73 24.14
CA LEU A 341 -11.66 24.56 22.84
C LEU A 341 -13.09 24.04 23.02
N PRO A 342 -14.00 24.29 22.06
CA PRO A 342 -15.37 23.76 22.13
C PRO A 342 -15.43 22.23 22.25
N ASN A 343 -14.49 21.53 21.62
CA ASN A 343 -14.31 20.08 21.74
C ASN A 343 -12.91 19.75 22.30
N PRO A 344 -12.73 19.77 23.63
CA PRO A 344 -11.42 19.74 24.25
C PRO A 344 -10.94 18.30 24.52
N VAL A 345 -10.90 17.49 23.45
CA VAL A 345 -10.50 16.07 23.47
C VAL A 345 -9.60 15.74 22.28
N GLY A 346 -8.80 14.69 22.42
CA GLY A 346 -7.96 14.17 21.34
C GLY A 346 -6.67 14.98 21.09
N ASP A 347 -5.80 14.43 20.24
CA ASP A 347 -4.42 14.91 20.09
C ASP A 347 -4.27 16.38 19.64
N PRO A 348 -5.11 16.94 18.74
CA PRO A 348 -5.04 18.37 18.43
C PRO A 348 -5.23 19.25 19.67
N PHE A 349 -6.13 18.88 20.60
CA PHE A 349 -6.26 19.61 21.86
C PHE A 349 -5.02 19.43 22.75
N TYR A 350 -4.51 18.21 22.90
CA TYR A 350 -3.38 17.92 23.79
C TYR A 350 -2.04 18.50 23.33
N ILE A 351 -1.75 18.46 22.03
CA ILE A 351 -0.45 18.86 21.48
C ILE A 351 -0.47 20.31 20.99
N ASP A 352 -1.47 20.70 20.19
CA ASP A 352 -1.46 22.04 19.58
C ASP A 352 -1.83 23.15 20.57
N TYR A 353 -2.53 22.80 21.66
CA TYR A 353 -2.94 23.78 22.67
C TYR A 353 -2.35 23.46 24.05
N VAL A 354 -2.61 22.29 24.65
CA VAL A 354 -2.15 22.05 26.04
C VAL A 354 -0.62 22.06 26.13
N ALA A 355 0.09 21.33 25.28
CA ALA A 355 1.56 21.35 25.26
C ALA A 355 2.12 22.72 24.83
N HIS A 356 1.43 23.44 23.94
CA HIS A 356 1.79 24.80 23.52
C HIS A 356 1.77 25.77 24.71
N GLU A 357 0.64 25.84 25.41
CA GLU A 357 0.41 26.77 26.51
C GLU A 357 1.26 26.44 27.74
N ILE A 358 1.42 25.15 28.06
CA ILE A 358 2.34 24.75 29.12
C ILE A 358 3.79 25.06 28.69
N GLY A 359 4.13 24.94 27.40
CA GLY A 359 5.42 25.38 26.86
C GLY A 359 5.68 26.88 27.09
N HIS A 360 4.65 27.73 26.95
CA HIS A 360 4.74 29.14 27.34
C HIS A 360 4.95 29.31 28.85
N GLN A 361 4.23 28.54 29.68
CA GLN A 361 4.48 28.55 31.12
C GLN A 361 5.96 28.26 31.43
N PHE A 362 6.59 27.33 30.71
CA PHE A 362 8.02 27.06 30.84
C PHE A 362 8.97 28.02 30.10
N GLY A 363 8.47 29.07 29.46
CA GLY A 363 9.28 30.15 28.89
C GLY A 363 9.56 30.05 27.39
N GLY A 364 9.01 29.06 26.68
CA GLY A 364 9.10 28.99 25.22
C GLY A 364 8.30 30.12 24.56
N THR A 365 8.88 30.80 23.57
CA THR A 365 8.19 31.78 22.72
C THR A 365 7.91 31.23 21.33
N HIS A 366 7.02 31.88 20.58
CA HIS A 366 6.62 31.39 19.27
C HIS A 366 7.77 31.26 18.27
N THR A 367 7.73 30.21 17.46
CA THR A 367 8.80 29.87 16.50
C THR A 367 8.51 30.24 15.06
N PHE A 368 7.26 30.61 14.74
CA PHE A 368 6.81 30.90 13.37
C PHE A 368 7.18 32.31 12.88
N ASN A 369 7.31 32.48 11.56
CA ASN A 369 7.69 33.73 10.89
C ASN A 369 6.63 34.26 9.90
N SER A 370 5.39 34.41 10.37
CA SER A 370 4.27 35.01 9.63
C SER A 370 3.51 36.01 10.50
N THR A 371 2.64 36.80 9.88
CA THR A 371 1.64 37.64 10.56
C THR A 371 0.22 37.47 10.00
N GLU A 372 0.01 36.42 9.20
CA GLU A 372 -1.27 36.15 8.53
C GLU A 372 -2.31 35.60 9.51
N VAL A 373 -3.56 36.08 9.39
CA VAL A 373 -4.71 35.61 10.17
C VAL A 373 -4.41 35.57 11.68
N ASN A 374 -4.20 34.39 12.27
CA ASN A 374 -3.94 34.23 13.70
C ASN A 374 -2.44 34.36 14.07
N CYS A 375 -1.52 34.35 13.10
CA CYS A 375 -0.06 34.52 13.32
C CYS A 375 0.35 35.95 13.77
N SER A 376 -0.58 36.81 14.20
CA SER A 376 -0.23 38.18 14.60
C SER A 376 0.71 38.27 15.81
N GLN A 377 0.76 37.23 16.66
CA GLN A 377 1.58 37.13 17.87
C GLN A 377 3.03 36.66 17.62
N ARG A 378 3.61 37.01 16.48
CA ARG A 378 4.97 36.59 16.10
C ARG A 378 6.04 37.05 17.10
N SER A 379 6.89 36.14 17.54
CA SER A 379 8.06 36.43 18.38
C SER A 379 9.33 36.61 17.53
N ALA A 380 9.73 37.86 17.28
CA ALA A 380 10.79 38.18 16.33
C ALA A 380 12.16 37.56 16.61
N ASN A 381 12.47 37.28 17.88
CA ASN A 381 13.77 36.75 18.31
C ASN A 381 13.85 35.22 18.23
N THR A 382 12.73 34.54 17.93
CA THR A 382 12.65 33.07 17.83
C THR A 382 11.92 32.61 16.57
N ALA A 383 11.58 33.53 15.66
CA ALA A 383 10.85 33.27 14.42
C ALA A 383 11.70 32.55 13.36
N TYR A 384 12.10 31.32 13.65
CA TYR A 384 12.97 30.46 12.85
C TYR A 384 12.22 29.59 11.83
N GLU A 385 10.92 29.38 12.01
CA GLU A 385 10.12 28.55 11.11
C GLU A 385 9.40 29.41 10.05
N PRO A 386 9.39 29.02 8.76
CA PRO A 386 8.64 29.75 7.74
C PRO A 386 7.13 29.63 7.97
N GLY A 387 6.34 30.56 7.41
CA GLY A 387 4.88 30.52 7.48
C GLY A 387 4.35 30.48 8.93
N GLY A 388 3.36 29.62 9.17
CA GLY A 388 2.83 29.31 10.50
C GLY A 388 3.65 28.27 11.27
N GLY A 389 4.74 27.73 10.69
CA GLY A 389 5.57 26.67 11.27
C GLY A 389 4.86 25.32 11.44
N THR A 390 5.57 24.37 12.05
CA THR A 390 5.18 22.96 12.16
C THR A 390 5.43 22.35 13.55
N THR A 391 6.25 22.99 14.40
CA THR A 391 6.53 22.49 15.77
C THR A 391 5.52 22.98 16.81
N ILE A 392 5.58 22.45 18.05
CA ILE A 392 4.59 22.74 19.10
C ILE A 392 4.46 24.23 19.43
N GLN A 393 5.55 25.01 19.42
CA GLN A 393 5.48 26.47 19.67
C GLN A 393 5.17 27.29 18.41
N ALA A 394 4.86 26.61 17.31
CA ALA A 394 4.37 27.22 16.08
C ALA A 394 2.83 27.26 16.07
N TYR A 395 2.25 27.86 15.03
CA TYR A 395 0.81 27.97 14.81
C TYR A 395 0.39 27.13 13.59
N ALA A 396 0.74 25.85 13.62
CA ALA A 396 0.36 24.92 12.58
C ALA A 396 -1.18 24.95 12.39
N GLY A 397 -1.64 25.07 11.14
CA GLY A 397 -3.05 25.03 10.79
C GLY A 397 -3.88 26.29 11.05
N ILE A 398 -3.43 27.26 11.85
CA ILE A 398 -4.27 28.40 12.27
C ILE A 398 -3.87 29.75 11.66
N CYS A 399 -2.80 29.84 10.87
CA CYS A 399 -2.33 31.10 10.25
C CYS A 399 -2.91 31.42 8.87
N GLY A 400 -3.89 30.64 8.43
CA GLY A 400 -4.58 30.84 7.15
C GLY A 400 -3.89 30.18 5.96
N PRO A 401 -4.60 30.06 4.82
CA PRO A 401 -4.23 29.15 3.74
C PRO A 401 -2.90 29.49 3.03
N ILE A 402 -2.44 30.74 3.09
CA ILE A 402 -1.17 31.13 2.46
C ILE A 402 0.05 30.90 3.36
N ALA A 403 -0.15 30.83 4.68
CA ALA A 403 0.91 30.67 5.68
C ALA A 403 0.92 29.28 6.32
N ASN A 404 -0.19 28.52 6.26
CA ASN A 404 -0.27 27.18 6.81
C ASN A 404 0.58 26.20 6.00
N ILE A 405 1.57 25.61 6.68
CA ILE A 405 2.42 24.55 6.15
C ILE A 405 1.72 23.20 6.24
N GLN A 406 1.11 22.95 7.40
CA GLN A 406 0.34 21.76 7.73
C GLN A 406 -0.81 22.13 8.67
N LEU A 407 -1.64 21.15 9.04
CA LEU A 407 -2.88 21.40 9.78
C LEU A 407 -2.77 21.28 11.30
N ASN A 408 -1.85 20.46 11.81
CA ASN A 408 -1.62 20.25 13.24
C ASN A 408 -0.11 20.21 13.49
N SER A 409 0.35 20.47 14.69
CA SER A 409 1.78 20.45 15.02
C SER A 409 2.31 19.02 15.03
N ASP A 410 3.55 18.85 14.60
CA ASP A 410 4.29 17.65 14.91
C ASP A 410 4.71 17.68 16.39
N PRO A 411 4.65 16.56 17.13
CA PRO A 411 4.79 16.54 18.59
C PRO A 411 6.26 16.59 19.05
N TYR A 412 6.97 17.64 18.66
CA TYR A 412 8.31 17.96 19.15
C TYR A 412 8.48 19.48 19.21
N TYR A 413 9.43 19.92 20.02
CA TYR A 413 9.82 21.32 20.12
C TYR A 413 10.94 21.65 19.14
N HIS A 414 10.82 22.81 18.48
CA HIS A 414 11.92 23.42 17.73
C HIS A 414 13.13 23.64 18.64
N ALA A 415 14.34 23.59 18.08
CA ALA A 415 15.59 23.79 18.82
C ALA A 415 15.60 25.03 19.73
N ALA A 416 15.05 26.15 19.25
CA ALA A 416 14.92 27.40 20.02
C ALA A 416 14.02 27.26 21.27
N SER A 417 12.91 26.53 21.14
CA SER A 417 12.00 26.28 22.26
C SER A 417 12.65 25.40 23.31
N ILE A 418 13.41 24.38 22.89
CA ILE A 418 14.20 23.54 23.80
C ILE A 418 15.21 24.41 24.56
N GLN A 419 15.97 25.27 23.86
CA GLN A 419 16.92 26.18 24.50
C GLN A 419 16.25 27.09 25.55
N GLN A 420 15.12 27.73 25.22
CA GLN A 420 14.43 28.64 26.13
C GLN A 420 13.86 27.93 27.35
N ILE A 421 13.19 26.80 27.15
CA ILE A 421 12.58 26.03 28.24
C ILE A 421 13.67 25.46 29.16
N SER A 422 14.73 24.87 28.58
CA SER A 422 15.88 24.37 29.36
C SER A 422 16.57 25.49 30.15
N ALA A 423 16.75 26.67 29.55
CA ALA A 423 17.30 27.82 30.27
C ALA A 423 16.42 28.24 31.47
N TYR A 424 15.11 28.31 31.30
CA TYR A 424 14.19 28.68 32.38
C TYR A 424 14.16 27.65 33.51
N MET A 425 14.13 26.36 33.18
CA MET A 425 14.07 25.27 34.17
C MET A 425 15.41 25.03 34.89
N GLU A 426 16.56 25.35 34.28
CA GLU A 426 17.87 25.15 34.92
C GLU A 426 18.43 26.39 35.61
N LEU A 427 18.22 27.56 35.00
CA LEU A 427 18.90 28.80 35.37
C LEU A 427 17.93 29.90 35.82
N GLY A 428 16.65 29.82 35.42
CA GLY A 428 15.61 30.78 35.73
C GLY A 428 14.72 30.40 36.92
N GLY A 429 13.52 30.98 36.97
CA GLY A 429 12.54 30.77 38.04
C GLY A 429 12.10 29.31 38.20
N GLY A 430 12.04 28.55 37.09
CA GLY A 430 11.61 27.15 37.05
C GLY A 430 12.51 26.18 37.80
N ALA A 431 13.77 26.55 38.07
CA ALA A 431 14.73 25.70 38.80
C ALA A 431 14.44 25.59 40.31
N SER A 432 13.59 26.46 40.85
CA SER A 432 13.49 26.67 42.30
C SER A 432 12.54 25.71 43.04
N CYS A 433 11.68 24.99 42.31
CA CYS A 433 10.66 24.14 42.89
C CYS A 433 10.62 22.70 42.34
N ALA A 434 11.32 22.41 41.23
CA ALA A 434 11.37 21.08 40.65
C ALA A 434 11.98 20.04 41.59
N ASP A 435 11.36 18.86 41.65
CA ASP A 435 11.97 17.67 42.22
C ASP A 435 12.88 17.01 41.17
N ILE A 436 14.18 17.00 41.45
CA ILE A 436 15.20 16.53 40.49
C ILE A 436 15.54 15.06 40.75
N THR A 437 15.23 14.21 39.78
CA THR A 437 15.60 12.79 39.78
C THR A 437 16.80 12.56 38.86
N SER A 438 17.91 12.08 39.42
CA SER A 438 19.08 11.69 38.62
C SER A 438 18.78 10.44 37.81
N THR A 439 19.16 10.45 36.54
CA THR A 439 18.96 9.33 35.61
C THR A 439 20.27 8.55 35.43
N ALA A 440 20.17 7.34 34.87
CA ALA A 440 21.35 6.59 34.43
C ALA A 440 21.78 6.96 33.00
N ASN A 441 21.10 7.93 32.37
CA ASN A 441 21.37 8.37 31.01
C ASN A 441 22.56 9.33 31.00
N THR A 442 23.56 9.08 30.17
CA THR A 442 24.74 9.93 30.01
C THR A 442 24.49 11.00 28.96
N GLU A 443 25.12 12.16 29.11
CA GLU A 443 25.01 13.22 28.11
C GLU A 443 25.69 12.81 26.79
N PRO A 444 24.97 12.82 25.65
CA PRO A 444 25.57 12.52 24.37
C PRO A 444 26.47 13.68 23.92
N THR A 445 27.31 13.43 22.93
CA THR A 445 28.04 14.46 22.21
C THR A 445 27.50 14.57 20.80
N VAL A 446 27.52 15.79 20.26
CA VAL A 446 27.19 16.06 18.87
C VAL A 446 28.25 16.96 18.28
N VAL A 447 28.63 16.66 17.04
CA VAL A 447 29.48 17.50 16.21
C VAL A 447 28.81 17.61 14.85
N ALA A 448 28.35 18.82 14.49
CA ALA A 448 27.97 19.09 13.10
C ALA A 448 29.23 18.93 12.23
N GLU A 449 29.13 18.20 11.13
CA GLU A 449 30.29 18.06 10.23
C GLU A 449 30.62 19.41 9.61
N GLY A 450 31.90 19.79 9.66
CA GLY A 450 32.37 21.10 9.20
C GLY A 450 32.00 22.26 10.14
N SER A 451 32.87 23.26 10.22
CA SER A 451 32.59 24.47 11.00
C SER A 451 31.90 25.57 10.19
N ALA A 452 32.05 25.55 8.86
CA ALA A 452 31.41 26.45 7.93
C ALA A 452 31.53 25.91 6.50
N TYR A 453 30.51 26.15 5.68
CA TYR A 453 30.50 25.82 4.26
C TYR A 453 30.24 27.05 3.40
N SER A 454 30.64 26.97 2.13
CA SER A 454 30.23 27.92 1.11
C SER A 454 29.61 27.15 -0.05
N ILE A 455 28.40 27.52 -0.46
CA ILE A 455 27.64 26.83 -1.52
C ILE A 455 27.19 27.82 -2.59
N PRO A 456 27.00 27.39 -3.85
CA PRO A 456 26.40 28.24 -4.87
C PRO A 456 24.91 28.49 -4.62
N THR A 457 24.39 29.61 -5.12
CA THR A 457 22.93 29.87 -5.14
C THR A 457 22.18 28.84 -5.97
N ASN A 458 20.94 28.52 -5.57
CA ASN A 458 20.04 27.61 -6.27
C ASN A 458 20.60 26.18 -6.43
N THR A 459 21.32 25.69 -5.41
CA THR A 459 21.94 24.36 -5.41
C THR A 459 21.53 23.57 -4.16
N PRO A 460 21.05 22.32 -4.33
CA PRO A 460 20.78 21.40 -3.22
C PRO A 460 22.01 21.15 -2.35
N PHE A 461 21.77 20.89 -1.07
CA PHE A 461 22.82 20.54 -0.12
C PHE A 461 22.34 19.53 0.92
N VAL A 462 23.28 18.81 1.52
CA VAL A 462 23.04 17.82 2.57
C VAL A 462 23.88 18.17 3.80
N LEU A 463 23.27 18.12 4.98
CA LEU A 463 23.98 18.31 6.25
C LEU A 463 24.07 16.99 6.99
N ASP A 464 25.21 16.74 7.65
CA ASP A 464 25.45 15.55 8.45
C ASP A 464 26.06 15.92 9.82
N ALA A 465 25.84 15.07 10.81
CA ALA A 465 26.36 15.23 12.16
C ALA A 465 26.82 13.90 12.74
N VAL A 466 27.88 13.94 13.53
CA VAL A 466 28.36 12.79 14.28
C VAL A 466 27.89 12.91 15.73
N GLY A 467 26.93 12.07 16.10
CA GLY A 467 26.52 11.85 17.48
C GLY A 467 27.29 10.69 18.11
N MET A 468 27.76 10.85 19.35
CA MET A 468 28.27 9.73 20.15
C MET A 468 27.63 9.76 21.53
N ASP A 469 27.06 8.63 21.93
CA ASP A 469 26.61 8.40 23.29
C ASP A 469 27.57 7.43 24.02
N GLY A 470 27.83 7.73 25.29
CA GLY A 470 28.69 6.95 26.18
C GLY A 470 28.05 5.65 26.66
N ASP A 471 26.72 5.55 26.64
CA ASP A 471 25.96 4.39 27.10
C ASP A 471 25.60 3.40 25.96
N GLY A 472 25.73 3.85 24.71
CA GLY A 472 25.47 3.07 23.50
C GLY A 472 24.01 3.11 23.05
N ASP A 473 23.25 4.08 23.53
CA ASP A 473 21.85 4.29 23.19
C ASP A 473 21.67 4.87 21.78
N ALA A 474 20.50 4.60 21.19
CA ALA A 474 20.18 5.06 19.85
C ALA A 474 19.85 6.57 19.87
N LEU A 475 20.56 7.34 19.05
CA LEU A 475 20.36 8.77 18.91
C LEU A 475 19.38 9.10 17.79
N THR A 476 18.61 10.17 17.98
CA THR A 476 17.83 10.78 16.90
C THR A 476 18.30 12.20 16.62
N TYR A 477 18.19 12.64 15.38
CA TYR A 477 18.71 13.87 14.84
C TYR A 477 17.57 14.70 14.24
N CYS A 478 17.59 16.00 14.50
CA CYS A 478 16.66 16.96 13.91
C CYS A 478 17.46 18.19 13.46
N TRP A 479 17.56 18.37 12.15
CA TRP A 479 18.21 19.51 11.53
C TRP A 479 17.19 20.61 11.26
N GLU A 480 17.45 21.84 11.67
CA GLU A 480 16.53 22.97 11.54
C GLU A 480 17.29 24.21 11.04
N GLN A 481 16.66 25.01 10.17
CA GLN A 481 17.23 26.30 9.82
C GLN A 481 17.10 27.25 11.02
N PHE A 482 18.19 27.91 11.37
CA PHE A 482 18.31 28.75 12.56
C PHE A 482 18.58 30.22 12.19
N ASP A 483 17.91 30.70 11.14
CA ASP A 483 17.98 32.09 10.67
C ASP A 483 16.78 32.92 11.14
N LEU A 484 17.04 34.10 11.69
CA LEU A 484 16.03 35.12 11.94
C LEU A 484 15.95 36.10 10.75
N GLY A 485 14.75 36.56 10.42
CA GLY A 485 14.60 37.56 9.37
C GLY A 485 13.26 38.28 9.35
N SER A 486 13.03 38.98 8.25
CA SER A 486 11.77 39.70 7.99
C SER A 486 10.60 38.72 7.85
N ILE A 487 9.39 39.20 8.13
CA ILE A 487 8.15 38.44 7.94
C ILE A 487 8.01 38.02 6.47
N VAL A 488 7.56 36.78 6.25
CA VAL A 488 7.16 36.26 4.93
C VAL A 488 5.69 35.88 5.00
N ALA A 489 4.85 36.50 4.18
CA ALA A 489 3.39 36.31 4.23
C ALA A 489 2.94 34.91 3.77
N GLY A 490 3.73 34.24 2.93
CA GLY A 490 3.42 32.89 2.47
C GLY A 490 4.68 32.08 2.22
N MET A 491 4.62 31.21 1.21
CA MET A 491 5.77 30.37 0.84
C MET A 491 7.00 31.23 0.52
N PRO A 492 8.18 30.89 1.08
CA PRO A 492 9.44 31.55 0.73
C PRO A 492 9.72 31.51 -0.77
N THR A 493 10.43 32.51 -1.29
CA THR A 493 10.75 32.62 -2.72
C THR A 493 12.20 32.27 -3.04
N GLY A 494 13.05 32.21 -2.02
CA GLY A 494 14.50 32.07 -2.11
C GLY A 494 15.22 33.42 -2.31
N PHE A 495 14.50 34.52 -2.49
CA PHE A 495 15.08 35.88 -2.60
C PHE A 495 15.20 36.57 -1.23
N GLU A 496 14.70 35.94 -0.17
CA GLU A 496 14.84 36.42 1.19
C GLU A 496 16.31 36.36 1.61
N THR A 497 16.85 37.49 2.04
CA THR A 497 18.26 37.65 2.42
C THR A 497 18.56 37.25 3.86
N GLY A 498 17.57 36.72 4.60
CA GLY A 498 17.70 36.41 6.02
C GLY A 498 16.53 35.60 6.61
N SER A 499 15.31 35.75 6.09
CA SER A 499 14.15 34.98 6.58
C SER A 499 14.33 33.47 6.36
N PRO A 500 13.72 32.62 7.21
CA PRO A 500 13.78 31.17 7.04
C PRO A 500 13.13 30.72 5.73
N LEU A 501 13.77 29.75 5.09
CA LEU A 501 13.45 29.16 3.78
C LEU A 501 13.05 27.68 3.89
N PHE A 502 13.43 27.00 4.97
CA PHE A 502 13.23 25.56 5.17
C PHE A 502 12.37 25.30 6.40
N ARG A 503 11.29 24.53 6.23
CA ARG A 503 10.45 24.03 7.33
C ARG A 503 11.21 23.07 8.24
N SER A 504 10.76 22.98 9.49
CA SER A 504 11.21 21.91 10.39
C SER A 504 10.55 20.57 10.03
N LEU A 505 11.23 19.47 10.38
CA LEU A 505 10.77 18.10 10.17
C LEU A 505 11.06 17.27 11.44
N PRO A 506 10.21 16.27 11.76
CA PRO A 506 10.37 15.43 12.94
C PRO A 506 11.77 14.78 13.06
N PRO A 507 12.27 14.55 14.28
CA PRO A 507 13.53 13.86 14.50
C PRO A 507 13.55 12.45 13.88
N THR A 508 14.68 12.05 13.29
CA THR A 508 14.87 10.72 12.70
C THR A 508 16.16 10.06 13.17
N THR A 509 16.36 8.78 12.88
CA THR A 509 17.65 8.10 13.15
C THR A 509 18.73 8.43 12.13
N ALA A 510 18.38 9.09 11.02
CA ALA A 510 19.36 9.51 10.02
C ALA A 510 20.05 10.79 10.51
N SER A 511 21.37 10.77 10.56
CA SER A 511 22.19 11.96 10.87
C SER A 511 22.20 12.96 9.72
N GLU A 512 22.02 12.47 8.49
CA GLU A 512 21.96 13.27 7.27
C GLU A 512 20.56 13.83 7.00
N ARG A 513 20.47 15.10 6.59
CA ARG A 513 19.26 15.71 6.01
C ARG A 513 19.58 16.46 4.71
N TYR A 514 18.81 16.14 3.67
CA TYR A 514 18.85 16.82 2.37
C TYR A 514 17.94 18.06 2.35
N PHE A 515 18.38 19.13 1.69
CA PHE A 515 17.68 20.40 1.57
C PHE A 515 17.57 20.86 0.09
N PRO A 516 16.36 20.85 -0.50
CA PRO A 516 15.13 20.17 -0.04
C PRO A 516 15.33 18.66 0.11
N ASN A 517 14.33 17.95 0.65
CA ASN A 517 14.40 16.49 0.71
C ASN A 517 14.75 15.85 -0.66
N LEU A 518 15.53 14.77 -0.62
CA LEU A 518 16.07 14.13 -1.82
C LEU A 518 14.99 13.73 -2.85
N PRO A 519 13.83 13.15 -2.47
CA PRO A 519 12.76 12.85 -3.42
C PRO A 519 12.27 14.06 -4.22
N ALA A 520 12.20 15.25 -3.60
CA ALA A 520 11.82 16.46 -4.31
C ALA A 520 12.89 16.88 -5.33
N VAL A 521 14.17 16.81 -4.93
CA VAL A 521 15.30 17.12 -5.82
C VAL A 521 15.31 16.19 -7.04
N VAL A 522 15.13 14.89 -6.84
CA VAL A 522 15.06 13.87 -7.91
C VAL A 522 13.87 14.12 -8.85
N ALA A 523 12.73 14.55 -8.32
CA ALA A 523 11.55 14.88 -9.12
C ALA A 523 11.71 16.17 -9.95
N GLY A 524 12.85 16.88 -9.87
CA GLY A 524 13.07 18.17 -10.52
C GLY A 524 12.18 19.29 -9.96
N GLY A 525 11.54 19.07 -8.80
CA GLY A 525 10.60 19.97 -8.16
C GLY A 525 11.15 20.54 -6.85
N GLY A 526 10.67 21.72 -6.45
CA GLY A 526 10.87 22.15 -5.06
C GLY A 526 9.98 21.36 -4.11
N ALA A 527 10.42 21.10 -2.88
CA ALA A 527 9.51 20.61 -1.85
C ALA A 527 8.70 21.77 -1.25
N PRO A 528 7.42 21.57 -0.91
CA PRO A 528 6.64 22.61 -0.26
C PRO A 528 7.34 23.10 1.02
N TRP A 529 7.61 24.40 1.10
CA TRP A 529 8.23 25.08 2.25
C TRP A 529 9.70 24.70 2.52
N GLU A 530 10.39 24.12 1.54
CA GLU A 530 11.85 23.97 1.51
C GLU A 530 12.38 24.61 0.22
N VAL A 531 12.88 25.84 0.31
CA VAL A 531 13.20 26.65 -0.87
C VAL A 531 14.68 26.98 -0.91
N LEU A 532 15.34 26.63 -2.02
CA LEU A 532 16.74 26.95 -2.23
C LEU A 532 16.99 28.46 -2.30
N PRO A 533 18.09 28.96 -1.71
CA PRO A 533 18.43 30.38 -1.75
C PRO A 533 18.85 30.80 -3.17
N ARG A 534 18.13 31.77 -3.74
CA ARG A 534 18.36 32.33 -5.09
C ARG A 534 19.25 33.56 -5.09
N VAL A 535 19.60 34.06 -3.91
CA VAL A 535 20.47 35.23 -3.71
C VAL A 535 21.59 34.86 -2.74
N ALA A 536 22.69 35.62 -2.82
CA ALA A 536 23.74 35.49 -1.82
C ALA A 536 23.20 35.88 -0.44
N ARG A 537 23.44 35.03 0.55
CA ARG A 537 23.05 35.20 1.94
C ARG A 537 23.87 34.28 2.82
N ASP A 538 23.91 34.57 4.11
CA ASP A 538 24.34 33.59 5.09
C ASP A 538 23.12 32.83 5.60
N MET A 539 23.34 31.57 5.99
CA MET A 539 22.37 30.71 6.63
C MET A 539 23.03 29.99 7.79
N THR A 540 22.31 29.85 8.90
CA THR A 540 22.70 29.03 10.04
C THR A 540 21.77 27.82 10.11
N PHE A 541 22.32 26.64 10.35
CA PHE A 541 21.55 25.44 10.65
C PHE A 541 21.96 24.91 12.01
N ILE A 542 20.98 24.36 12.74
CA ILE A 542 21.20 23.72 14.03
C ILE A 542 20.78 22.25 13.94
N VAL A 543 21.56 21.37 14.54
CA VAL A 543 21.17 19.98 14.76
C VAL A 543 20.84 19.79 16.23
N THR A 544 19.68 19.23 16.54
CA THR A 544 19.35 18.72 17.87
C THR A 544 19.47 17.21 17.87
N VAL A 545 20.42 16.69 18.65
CA VAL A 545 20.57 15.27 18.94
C VAL A 545 19.84 14.95 20.24
N ARG A 546 18.98 13.94 20.21
CA ARG A 546 18.24 13.47 21.39
C ARG A 546 18.73 12.08 21.75
N ASP A 547 19.27 11.99 22.95
CA ASP A 547 19.48 10.73 23.63
C ASP A 547 18.32 10.45 24.58
N ILE A 548 17.57 9.42 24.28
CA ILE A 548 16.39 9.01 25.04
C ILE A 548 16.72 7.96 26.10
N GLY A 549 18.01 7.61 26.23
CA GLY A 549 18.59 6.70 27.19
C GLY A 549 18.16 5.25 27.05
N ALA A 550 18.79 4.43 27.91
CA ALA A 550 18.44 3.05 28.12
C ALA A 550 16.94 2.91 28.42
N PRO A 551 16.35 1.73 28.18
CA PRO A 551 14.92 1.69 28.00
C PRO A 551 14.08 2.07 29.22
N GLY A 552 13.20 3.06 29.05
CA GLY A 552 12.50 3.79 30.13
C GLY A 552 13.19 5.09 30.55
N GLY A 553 14.20 5.53 29.78
CA GLY A 553 14.94 6.77 29.95
C GLY A 553 14.18 8.02 29.52
N TYR A 554 14.80 9.16 29.83
CA TYR A 554 14.30 10.50 29.57
C TYR A 554 15.25 11.19 28.60
N GLY A 555 14.73 12.16 27.87
CA GLY A 555 15.45 12.94 26.88
C GLY A 555 16.62 13.70 27.47
N CYS A 556 17.76 13.57 26.82
CA CYS A 556 18.96 14.33 27.06
C CYS A 556 19.36 14.90 25.69
N THR A 557 19.19 16.20 25.52
CA THR A 557 19.29 16.85 24.23
C THR A 557 20.55 17.68 24.13
N VAL A 558 21.28 17.57 23.03
CA VAL A 558 22.46 18.39 22.77
C VAL A 558 22.35 18.97 21.38
N GLN A 559 22.94 20.14 21.20
CA GLN A 559 22.84 20.87 19.94
C GLN A 559 24.23 21.22 19.41
N ASP A 560 24.35 21.39 18.10
CA ASP A 560 25.49 22.05 17.47
C ASP A 560 25.02 22.81 16.24
N GLN A 561 25.81 23.77 15.78
CA GLN A 561 25.45 24.64 14.66
C GLN A 561 26.49 24.58 13.55
N VAL A 562 26.02 24.82 12.33
CA VAL A 562 26.86 24.98 11.14
C VAL A 562 26.43 26.21 10.35
N ASP A 563 27.41 27.01 9.97
CA ASP A 563 27.21 28.20 9.14
C ASP A 563 27.40 27.86 7.66
N ILE A 564 26.52 28.40 6.81
CA ILE A 564 26.56 28.22 5.35
C ILE A 564 26.52 29.61 4.69
N THR A 565 27.57 29.95 3.96
CA THR A 565 27.58 31.15 3.10
C THR A 565 27.15 30.78 1.69
N VAL A 566 26.01 31.31 1.27
CA VAL A 566 25.50 31.18 -0.10
C VAL A 566 26.16 32.23 -0.98
N VAL A 567 26.88 31.78 -1.99
CA VAL A 567 27.63 32.62 -2.94
C VAL A 567 26.91 32.64 -4.28
N ASN A 568 26.61 33.83 -4.79
CA ASN A 568 26.11 33.98 -6.15
C ASN A 568 27.28 33.98 -7.13
N THR A 569 27.48 32.86 -7.82
CA THR A 569 28.53 32.69 -8.83
C THR A 569 28.11 33.15 -10.22
N GLY A 570 26.83 33.49 -10.41
CA GLY A 570 26.23 33.88 -11.69
C GLY A 570 25.73 32.72 -12.55
N GLU A 571 26.09 31.48 -12.21
CA GLU A 571 25.71 30.24 -12.90
C GLU A 571 25.24 29.20 -11.87
N GLN A 572 24.50 28.17 -12.29
CA GLN A 572 24.01 27.10 -11.40
C GLN A 572 24.93 25.88 -11.50
N TYR A 573 25.27 25.27 -10.35
CA TYR A 573 25.91 23.96 -10.34
C TYR A 573 24.87 22.91 -10.74
N LYS A 574 25.08 22.24 -11.87
CA LYS A 574 24.07 21.37 -12.48
C LYS A 574 24.69 20.17 -13.23
N VAL A 575 24.16 18.95 -13.07
CA VAL A 575 24.44 17.78 -13.90
C VAL A 575 23.87 18.00 -15.31
N THR A 576 24.67 17.74 -16.34
CA THR A 576 24.27 18.02 -17.75
C THR A 576 24.21 16.77 -18.62
N ALA A 577 24.89 15.68 -18.23
CA ALA A 577 24.71 14.36 -18.82
C ALA A 577 25.27 13.29 -17.86
N PRO A 578 24.59 12.14 -17.67
CA PRO A 578 23.22 11.89 -18.14
C PRO A 578 22.21 12.79 -17.42
N ASP A 579 21.22 13.30 -18.15
CA ASP A 579 20.18 14.22 -17.64
C ASP A 579 18.77 13.81 -18.13
N GLY A 580 18.63 12.65 -18.79
CA GLY A 580 17.36 12.09 -19.25
C GLY A 580 17.43 11.39 -20.61
N GLY A 581 16.99 10.13 -20.65
CA GLY A 581 16.80 9.35 -21.88
C GLY A 581 18.08 8.88 -22.56
N GLU A 582 19.25 9.11 -21.96
CA GLU A 582 20.48 8.44 -22.37
C GLU A 582 20.39 6.93 -22.11
N ALA A 583 21.16 6.16 -22.88
CA ALA A 583 21.29 4.71 -22.72
C ALA A 583 22.79 4.39 -22.58
N TRP A 584 23.18 3.99 -21.37
CA TRP A 584 24.52 3.51 -21.07
C TRP A 584 24.61 2.03 -21.39
N VAL A 585 25.75 1.60 -21.93
CA VAL A 585 25.97 0.18 -22.16
C VAL A 585 26.54 -0.46 -20.89
N SER A 586 25.94 -1.56 -20.46
CA SER A 586 26.36 -2.29 -19.26
C SER A 586 27.86 -2.64 -19.31
N GLY A 587 28.61 -2.28 -18.27
CA GLY A 587 30.06 -2.47 -18.19
C GLY A 587 30.91 -1.59 -19.11
N ALA A 588 30.31 -0.72 -19.92
CA ALA A 588 31.04 0.17 -20.82
C ALA A 588 31.60 1.40 -20.10
N THR A 589 32.45 2.14 -20.82
CA THR A 589 33.02 3.39 -20.34
C THR A 589 32.16 4.55 -20.82
N GLU A 590 31.60 5.30 -19.88
CA GLU A 590 30.64 6.37 -20.12
C GLU A 590 31.17 7.72 -19.64
N THR A 591 30.60 8.82 -20.14
CA THR A 591 30.99 10.18 -19.76
C THR A 591 29.88 10.86 -18.99
N VAL A 592 30.23 11.39 -17.82
CA VAL A 592 29.38 12.25 -17.02
C VAL A 592 29.86 13.70 -17.17
N THR A 593 28.95 14.65 -17.35
CA THR A 593 29.26 16.08 -17.47
C THR A 593 28.39 16.92 -16.54
N TRP A 594 28.93 18.04 -16.05
CA TRP A 594 28.23 18.99 -15.19
C TRP A 594 28.76 20.41 -15.38
N ASP A 595 27.92 21.39 -15.08
CA ASP A 595 28.29 22.80 -14.99
C ASP A 595 29.01 23.05 -13.66
N VAL A 596 30.29 23.40 -13.73
CA VAL A 596 31.14 23.64 -12.55
C VAL A 596 30.70 24.87 -11.76
N ALA A 597 30.05 25.84 -12.43
CA ALA A 597 29.48 27.05 -11.82
C ALA A 597 30.44 27.85 -10.89
N GLY A 598 31.75 27.84 -11.20
CA GLY A 598 32.77 28.57 -10.44
C GLY A 598 33.04 28.00 -9.03
N THR A 599 32.58 26.77 -8.77
CA THR A 599 32.78 26.07 -7.50
C THR A 599 34.22 25.55 -7.31
N ASP A 600 34.99 25.44 -8.40
CA ASP A 600 36.35 24.91 -8.52
C ASP A 600 37.49 25.88 -8.15
N ASP A 601 37.18 26.94 -7.40
CA ASP A 601 38.09 27.99 -6.88
C ASP A 601 38.26 29.27 -7.75
N ALA A 602 37.13 29.93 -8.06
CA ALA A 602 37.10 31.35 -8.44
C ALA A 602 36.25 32.25 -7.50
N ALA A 603 35.40 31.65 -6.64
CA ALA A 603 34.40 32.35 -5.84
C ALA A 603 34.44 32.07 -4.32
N GLY A 604 35.42 31.30 -3.82
CA GLY A 604 35.56 30.97 -2.39
C GLY A 604 34.77 29.74 -1.90
N ILE A 605 34.13 28.99 -2.81
CA ILE A 605 33.38 27.75 -2.53
C ILE A 605 34.30 26.53 -2.30
N ASN A 606 35.48 26.51 -2.92
CA ASN A 606 36.57 25.54 -2.69
C ASN A 606 36.21 24.05 -2.91
N CYS A 607 35.55 23.70 -4.00
CA CYS A 607 35.29 22.31 -4.38
C CYS A 607 36.30 21.80 -5.42
N SER A 608 37.39 21.16 -4.98
CA SER A 608 38.45 20.68 -5.90
C SER A 608 38.11 19.38 -6.62
N THR A 609 37.32 18.52 -5.98
CA THR A 609 36.96 17.18 -6.42
C THR A 609 35.46 16.96 -6.24
N VAL A 610 34.89 16.10 -7.08
CA VAL A 610 33.50 15.64 -7.00
C VAL A 610 33.46 14.13 -6.90
N GLU A 611 32.53 13.61 -6.12
CA GLU A 611 32.14 12.21 -6.15
C GLU A 611 30.93 12.03 -7.08
N ILE A 612 30.99 11.02 -7.95
CA ILE A 612 29.89 10.66 -8.83
C ILE A 612 29.23 9.42 -8.27
N LEU A 613 27.96 9.54 -7.91
CA LEU A 613 27.16 8.48 -7.33
C LEU A 613 26.05 8.08 -8.32
N LEU A 614 25.74 6.80 -8.36
CA LEU A 614 24.72 6.19 -9.20
C LEU A 614 23.61 5.60 -8.33
N SER A 615 22.38 5.88 -8.74
CA SER A 615 21.15 5.25 -8.28
C SER A 615 20.66 4.25 -9.33
N LEU A 616 20.16 3.11 -8.85
CA LEU A 616 19.49 2.07 -9.64
C LEU A 616 18.04 1.83 -9.16
N ASP A 617 17.48 2.80 -8.43
CA ASP A 617 16.14 2.70 -7.81
C ASP A 617 15.34 4.00 -8.01
N GLY A 618 15.44 4.61 -9.20
CA GLY A 618 14.70 5.83 -9.53
C GLY A 618 15.15 7.08 -8.77
N GLY A 619 16.29 7.04 -8.07
CA GLY A 619 16.81 8.14 -7.25
C GLY A 619 16.42 8.04 -5.78
N ALA A 620 15.85 6.91 -5.34
CA ALA A 620 15.54 6.70 -3.93
C ALA A 620 16.81 6.60 -3.07
N THR A 621 17.87 5.96 -3.59
CA THR A 621 19.18 5.87 -2.93
C THR A 621 20.35 6.01 -3.92
N PHE A 622 21.42 6.69 -3.50
CA PHE A 622 22.66 6.86 -4.29
C PHE A 622 23.80 6.02 -3.71
N ALA A 623 23.59 4.71 -3.63
CA ALA A 623 24.48 3.78 -2.93
C ALA A 623 25.75 3.41 -3.72
N THR A 624 25.79 3.63 -5.03
CA THR A 624 26.89 3.16 -5.89
C THR A 624 27.85 4.30 -6.22
N SER A 625 29.07 4.30 -5.67
CA SER A 625 30.11 5.25 -6.05
C SER A 625 30.81 4.83 -7.35
N LEU A 626 30.78 5.70 -8.36
CA LEU A 626 31.51 5.53 -9.62
C LEU A 626 32.93 6.14 -9.57
N GLY A 627 33.25 6.83 -8.47
CA GLY A 627 34.57 7.36 -8.16
C GLY A 627 34.61 8.85 -7.87
N THR A 628 35.80 9.32 -7.48
CA THR A 628 36.11 10.72 -7.18
C THR A 628 36.97 11.31 -8.29
N PHE A 629 36.56 12.45 -8.84
CA PHE A 629 37.17 13.09 -10.00
C PHE A 629 37.45 14.57 -9.76
N PRO A 630 38.39 15.21 -10.49
CA PRO A 630 38.57 16.66 -10.43
C PRO A 630 37.28 17.40 -10.82
N ASN A 631 36.96 18.49 -10.12
CA ASN A 631 35.79 19.33 -10.42
C ASN A 631 36.04 20.21 -11.66
N ASN A 632 36.11 19.63 -12.85
CA ASN A 632 36.42 20.32 -14.11
C ASN A 632 35.32 20.20 -15.17
N GLY A 633 34.14 19.68 -14.78
CA GLY A 633 32.92 19.62 -15.59
C GLY A 633 32.76 18.35 -16.41
N SER A 634 33.69 17.40 -16.34
CA SER A 634 33.55 16.10 -17.00
C SER A 634 34.39 15.01 -16.36
N ALA A 635 33.83 13.81 -16.27
CA ALA A 635 34.52 12.61 -15.84
C ALA A 635 34.15 11.43 -16.74
N THR A 636 35.07 10.47 -16.82
CA THR A 636 34.85 9.20 -17.48
C THR A 636 34.72 8.11 -16.43
N VAL A 637 33.59 7.40 -16.43
CA VAL A 637 33.21 6.37 -15.46
C VAL A 637 33.00 5.04 -16.16
N THR A 638 32.94 3.95 -15.41
CA THR A 638 32.53 2.63 -15.93
C THR A 638 31.12 2.36 -15.43
N ALA A 639 30.18 2.13 -16.35
CA ALA A 639 28.82 1.72 -16.00
C ALA A 639 28.86 0.36 -15.28
N PRO A 640 28.05 0.14 -14.23
CA PRO A 640 27.99 -1.16 -13.58
C PRO A 640 27.47 -2.22 -14.56
N MET A 641 27.78 -3.49 -14.26
CA MET A 641 27.18 -4.63 -14.96
C MET A 641 25.76 -4.86 -14.42
N ALA A 642 24.82 -4.02 -14.84
CA ALA A 642 23.40 -4.06 -14.48
C ALA A 642 22.53 -3.75 -15.71
N THR A 643 21.24 -4.02 -15.59
CA THR A 643 20.21 -3.55 -16.53
C THR A 643 19.19 -2.79 -15.73
N GLU A 644 18.99 -1.51 -16.02
CA GLU A 644 18.07 -0.63 -15.30
C GLU A 644 17.46 0.42 -16.23
N THR A 645 16.24 0.85 -15.96
CA THR A 645 15.50 1.82 -16.78
C THR A 645 15.26 3.15 -16.07
N ASP A 646 15.43 3.19 -14.75
CA ASP A 646 15.23 4.37 -13.90
C ASP A 646 16.52 4.85 -13.20
N ALA A 647 17.66 4.68 -13.86
CA ALA A 647 18.94 5.07 -13.29
C ALA A 647 19.05 6.60 -13.15
N ARG A 648 19.71 7.06 -12.07
CA ARG A 648 19.98 8.49 -11.80
C ARG A 648 21.43 8.70 -11.40
N ILE A 649 22.01 9.85 -11.80
CA ILE A 649 23.36 10.25 -11.39
C ILE A 649 23.29 11.44 -10.46
N MET A 650 24.07 11.39 -9.38
CA MET A 650 24.35 12.52 -8.51
C MET A 650 25.83 12.90 -8.66
N VAL A 651 26.08 14.19 -8.83
CA VAL A 651 27.43 14.76 -8.74
C VAL A 651 27.49 15.59 -7.46
N ARG A 652 28.24 15.11 -6.48
CA ARG A 652 28.37 15.70 -5.14
C ARG A 652 29.78 16.25 -4.97
N CYS A 653 29.94 17.41 -4.34
CA CYS A 653 31.28 17.88 -4.00
C CYS A 653 31.95 16.98 -2.95
N ASP A 654 33.21 16.64 -3.15
CA ASP A 654 34.04 15.96 -2.15
C ASP A 654 34.66 17.01 -1.21
N GLY A 655 34.25 16.98 0.07
CA GLY A 655 34.67 17.94 1.09
C GLY A 655 33.81 19.20 1.23
N ASN A 656 32.66 19.28 0.56
CA ASN A 656 31.63 20.32 0.74
C ASN A 656 30.23 19.68 0.65
N ILE A 657 29.18 20.41 1.02
CA ILE A 657 27.83 19.87 1.26
C ILE A 657 26.88 19.91 0.06
N PHE A 658 27.27 20.58 -1.03
CA PHE A 658 26.40 20.79 -2.18
C PHE A 658 26.51 19.66 -3.21
N TYR A 659 25.42 19.42 -3.91
CA TYR A 659 25.32 18.41 -4.96
C TYR A 659 24.27 18.80 -6.00
N ASP A 660 24.22 18.04 -7.09
CA ASP A 660 23.09 18.06 -8.03
C ASP A 660 22.80 16.64 -8.56
N VAL A 661 21.59 16.42 -9.07
CA VAL A 661 21.08 15.13 -9.57
C VAL A 661 20.56 15.30 -10.99
N SER A 662 20.69 14.27 -11.83
CA SER A 662 20.11 14.22 -13.17
C SER A 662 18.58 14.45 -13.16
N ASP A 663 18.09 15.35 -14.01
CA ASP A 663 16.69 15.81 -14.08
C ASP A 663 15.72 14.69 -14.49
N ALA A 664 16.15 13.75 -15.34
CA ALA A 664 15.34 12.61 -15.80
C ALA A 664 16.10 11.26 -15.73
N ASP A 665 15.34 10.17 -15.80
CA ASP A 665 15.85 8.80 -15.80
C ASP A 665 16.65 8.53 -17.07
N PHE A 666 17.71 7.73 -16.93
CA PHE A 666 18.43 7.15 -18.06
C PHE A 666 18.49 5.63 -17.90
N SER A 667 18.75 4.91 -18.99
CA SER A 667 18.83 3.45 -18.97
C SER A 667 20.28 2.97 -18.90
N ILE A 668 20.48 1.83 -18.24
CA ILE A 668 21.67 0.99 -18.39
C ILE A 668 21.20 -0.27 -19.10
N GLU A 669 21.72 -0.53 -20.28
CA GLU A 669 21.23 -1.56 -21.18
C GLU A 669 22.29 -2.63 -21.42
N ASP A 670 21.84 -3.88 -21.44
CA ASP A 670 22.63 -4.95 -22.00
C ASP A 670 22.50 -4.93 -23.53
N THR A 671 23.63 -4.95 -24.24
CA THR A 671 23.69 -4.87 -25.70
C THR A 671 24.19 -6.16 -26.34
N ASP A 672 24.06 -7.28 -25.63
CA ASP A 672 24.51 -8.60 -26.08
C ASP A 672 23.37 -9.46 -26.68
N PHE A 673 23.15 -10.69 -26.22
CA PHE A 673 22.12 -11.59 -26.71
C PHE A 673 21.37 -12.28 -25.56
N SER A 674 20.12 -12.67 -25.76
CA SER A 674 19.38 -13.54 -24.83
C SER A 674 19.35 -14.99 -25.32
N LEU A 675 19.20 -15.93 -24.39
CA LEU A 675 19.05 -17.36 -24.67
C LEU A 675 17.84 -17.88 -23.90
N THR A 676 16.76 -18.23 -24.60
CA THR A 676 15.47 -18.62 -24.00
C THR A 676 15.07 -20.02 -24.44
N GLY A 677 14.58 -20.83 -23.51
CA GLY A 677 14.06 -22.16 -23.82
C GLY A 677 12.65 -22.11 -24.39
N VAL A 678 12.44 -22.70 -25.58
CA VAL A 678 11.11 -22.82 -26.21
C VAL A 678 10.52 -24.20 -25.93
N SER A 679 11.31 -25.24 -26.19
CA SER A 679 10.99 -26.64 -25.88
C SER A 679 12.19 -27.25 -25.17
N THR A 680 12.11 -27.34 -23.84
CA THR A 680 13.25 -27.70 -22.98
C THR A 680 13.18 -29.11 -22.40
N SER A 681 12.08 -29.83 -22.62
CA SER A 681 11.89 -31.21 -22.18
C SER A 681 11.53 -32.13 -23.34
N GLY A 682 11.93 -33.39 -23.24
CA GLY A 682 11.52 -34.45 -24.16
C GLY A 682 11.64 -35.83 -23.53
N SER A 683 10.75 -36.75 -23.92
CA SER A 683 10.79 -38.14 -23.49
C SER A 683 11.00 -39.09 -24.67
N THR A 684 11.63 -40.25 -24.42
CA THR A 684 11.77 -41.31 -25.42
C THR A 684 11.77 -42.70 -24.78
N CYS A 685 11.04 -43.64 -25.38
CA CYS A 685 11.17 -45.07 -25.08
C CYS A 685 12.32 -45.64 -25.93
N SER A 686 13.07 -46.64 -25.43
CA SER A 686 14.39 -47.13 -25.90
C SER A 686 14.58 -47.48 -27.41
N GLY A 687 14.32 -46.53 -28.30
CA GLY A 687 14.27 -46.70 -29.76
C GLY A 687 14.02 -45.41 -30.55
N GLY A 688 13.56 -44.31 -29.92
CA GLY A 688 13.44 -43.01 -30.60
C GLY A 688 14.79 -42.31 -30.78
N ASP A 689 15.53 -42.68 -31.82
CA ASP A 689 16.86 -42.11 -32.13
C ASP A 689 16.95 -41.71 -33.62
N PRO A 690 17.20 -40.43 -33.95
CA PRO A 690 17.43 -39.31 -33.05
C PRO A 690 16.13 -38.78 -32.42
N LEU A 691 16.23 -38.29 -31.19
CA LEU A 691 15.16 -37.54 -30.53
C LEU A 691 15.21 -36.08 -30.99
N THR A 692 14.11 -35.61 -31.57
CA THR A 692 13.94 -34.23 -32.10
C THR A 692 12.85 -33.51 -31.33
N GLY A 693 12.84 -32.18 -31.33
CA GLY A 693 11.77 -31.38 -30.74
C GLY A 693 12.21 -30.39 -29.65
N TYR A 694 13.48 -30.44 -29.26
CA TYR A 694 14.06 -29.40 -28.41
C TYR A 694 14.33 -28.14 -29.23
N GLN A 695 14.00 -27.00 -28.67
CA GLN A 695 14.17 -25.71 -29.34
C GLN A 695 14.53 -24.63 -28.32
N ILE A 696 15.48 -23.78 -28.70
CA ILE A 696 15.78 -22.54 -27.99
C ILE A 696 15.62 -21.37 -28.94
N GLU A 697 15.36 -20.20 -28.39
CA GLU A 697 15.38 -18.93 -29.10
C GLU A 697 16.62 -18.15 -28.68
N VAL A 698 17.32 -17.62 -29.68
CA VAL A 698 18.45 -16.70 -29.47
C VAL A 698 18.03 -15.35 -30.00
N GLU A 699 18.10 -14.31 -29.18
CA GLU A 699 17.69 -12.95 -29.54
C GLU A 699 18.87 -11.98 -29.41
N ALA A 700 19.06 -11.10 -30.38
CA ALA A 700 19.99 -9.98 -30.31
C ALA A 700 19.34 -8.83 -29.54
N LEU A 701 19.99 -8.40 -28.46
CA LEU A 701 19.53 -7.26 -27.66
C LEU A 701 20.15 -5.97 -28.21
N GLN A 702 19.36 -4.90 -28.28
CA GLN A 702 19.79 -3.53 -28.59
C GLN A 702 20.75 -3.38 -29.78
N GLY A 703 20.54 -4.18 -30.83
CA GLY A 703 21.31 -4.10 -32.07
C GLY A 703 22.64 -4.87 -32.05
N TYR A 704 22.78 -5.85 -31.16
CA TYR A 704 23.91 -6.77 -31.13
C TYR A 704 24.28 -7.30 -32.52
N VAL A 705 25.58 -7.20 -32.85
CA VAL A 705 26.19 -7.72 -34.07
C VAL A 705 27.35 -8.60 -33.66
N GLY A 706 27.16 -9.90 -33.78
CA GLY A 706 28.13 -10.88 -33.33
C GLY A 706 27.76 -12.28 -33.76
N THR A 707 28.65 -13.23 -33.47
CA THR A 707 28.43 -14.65 -33.71
C THR A 707 28.45 -15.37 -32.36
N ILE A 708 27.31 -15.96 -32.02
CA ILE A 708 27.10 -16.73 -30.81
C ILE A 708 27.34 -18.20 -31.15
N ASN A 709 28.28 -18.82 -30.46
CA ASN A 709 28.56 -20.25 -30.59
C ASN A 709 27.71 -21.01 -29.58
N LEU A 710 26.94 -21.99 -30.05
CA LEU A 710 26.06 -22.79 -29.22
C LEU A 710 26.70 -24.16 -28.98
N THR A 711 26.74 -24.57 -27.71
CA THR A 711 27.27 -25.87 -27.30
C THR A 711 26.34 -26.54 -26.31
N ALA A 712 26.30 -27.87 -26.33
CA ALA A 712 25.60 -28.66 -25.32
C ALA A 712 26.62 -29.18 -24.30
N THR A 713 26.33 -28.98 -23.02
CA THR A 713 27.15 -29.48 -21.90
C THR A 713 26.30 -30.33 -20.96
N GLY A 714 26.94 -31.17 -20.15
CA GLY A 714 26.22 -32.06 -19.23
C GLY A 714 25.50 -33.25 -19.88
N LEU A 715 25.73 -33.52 -21.18
CA LEU A 715 25.10 -34.65 -21.87
C LEU A 715 25.52 -36.01 -21.25
N PRO A 716 24.58 -36.97 -21.16
CA PRO A 716 24.87 -38.35 -20.75
C PRO A 716 25.94 -39.03 -21.61
N ALA A 717 26.69 -39.96 -21.02
CA ALA A 717 27.72 -40.71 -21.73
C ALA A 717 27.14 -41.51 -22.91
N GLY A 718 27.62 -41.25 -24.12
CA GLY A 718 27.16 -41.92 -25.35
C GLY A 718 26.12 -41.13 -26.15
N VAL A 719 25.56 -40.05 -25.59
CA VAL A 719 24.66 -39.14 -26.29
C VAL A 719 25.41 -37.98 -26.91
N THR A 720 25.03 -37.61 -28.13
CA THR A 720 25.53 -36.42 -28.83
C THR A 720 24.37 -35.51 -29.20
N ALA A 721 24.48 -34.22 -28.90
CA ALA A 721 23.53 -33.21 -29.37
C ALA A 721 24.00 -32.62 -30.72
N THR A 722 23.08 -32.55 -31.68
CA THR A 722 23.24 -31.82 -32.93
C THR A 722 22.39 -30.55 -32.84
N ILE A 723 23.06 -29.39 -32.83
CA ILE A 723 22.44 -28.06 -32.75
C ILE A 723 22.40 -27.46 -34.16
N THR A 724 21.22 -27.05 -34.63
CA THR A 724 21.02 -26.54 -35.98
C THR A 724 20.24 -25.21 -35.96
N PRO A 725 20.88 -24.07 -36.30
CA PRO A 725 22.31 -23.90 -36.56
C PRO A 725 23.18 -23.92 -35.28
N ALA A 726 24.40 -24.45 -35.34
CA ALA A 726 25.35 -24.45 -34.22
C ALA A 726 25.97 -23.08 -33.90
N THR A 727 25.77 -22.11 -34.80
CA THR A 727 26.18 -20.72 -34.63
C THR A 727 25.05 -19.81 -35.09
N VAL A 728 24.65 -18.87 -34.25
CA VAL A 728 23.71 -17.79 -34.62
C VAL A 728 24.52 -16.54 -34.86
N SER A 729 24.23 -15.81 -35.95
CA SER A 729 24.95 -14.58 -36.29
C SER A 729 24.00 -13.47 -36.62
N PHE A 730 24.11 -12.39 -35.87
CA PHE A 730 23.32 -11.19 -36.07
C PHE A 730 24.14 -10.15 -36.84
N THR A 731 23.48 -9.47 -37.78
CA THR A 731 24.09 -8.44 -38.63
C THR A 731 23.27 -7.17 -38.55
N ALA A 732 23.91 -6.02 -38.72
CA ALA A 732 23.23 -4.73 -38.66
C ALA A 732 22.04 -4.69 -39.65
N GLY A 733 20.82 -4.53 -39.13
CA GLY A 733 19.57 -4.51 -39.90
C GLY A 733 19.01 -5.88 -40.33
N GLY A 734 19.56 -6.98 -39.79
CA GLY A 734 19.04 -8.34 -39.97
C GLY A 734 17.92 -8.69 -38.97
N SER A 735 17.47 -9.95 -38.98
CA SER A 735 16.53 -10.48 -37.98
C SER A 735 17.12 -10.34 -36.57
N VAL A 736 16.30 -9.96 -35.59
CA VAL A 736 16.72 -9.80 -34.19
C VAL A 736 16.53 -11.06 -33.35
N SER A 737 15.86 -12.10 -33.87
CA SER A 737 15.70 -13.39 -33.21
C SER A 737 15.91 -14.54 -34.20
N GLN A 738 16.41 -15.67 -33.70
CA GLN A 738 16.53 -16.92 -34.43
C GLN A 738 16.23 -18.13 -33.53
N LEU A 739 15.29 -18.98 -33.97
CA LEU A 739 15.06 -20.30 -33.38
C LEU A 739 16.18 -21.27 -33.77
N VAL A 740 16.57 -22.10 -32.81
CA VAL A 740 17.61 -23.12 -32.95
C VAL A 740 17.05 -24.46 -32.52
N ASP A 741 17.07 -25.41 -33.45
CA ASP A 741 16.61 -26.77 -33.22
C ASP A 741 17.74 -27.63 -32.66
N ILE A 742 17.41 -28.46 -31.68
CA ILE A 742 18.34 -29.38 -31.04
C ILE A 742 17.79 -30.81 -31.19
N SER A 743 18.67 -31.71 -31.62
CA SER A 743 18.37 -33.15 -31.69
C SER A 743 19.42 -33.96 -30.94
N LEU A 744 18.97 -34.99 -30.22
CA LEU A 744 19.83 -35.88 -29.46
C LEU A 744 19.95 -37.22 -30.20
N SER A 745 21.18 -37.69 -30.40
CA SER A 745 21.47 -39.00 -30.98
C SER A 745 22.21 -39.89 -30.00
N GLY A 746 22.04 -41.22 -30.10
CA GLY A 746 22.62 -42.19 -29.15
C GLY A 746 21.77 -42.40 -27.89
N VAL A 747 20.59 -41.78 -27.83
CA VAL A 747 19.62 -41.90 -26.73
C VAL A 747 19.09 -43.32 -26.54
N SER A 748 19.06 -44.12 -27.61
CA SER A 748 18.67 -45.54 -27.57
C SER A 748 19.58 -46.42 -26.69
N SER A 749 20.75 -45.93 -26.30
CA SER A 749 21.73 -46.63 -25.46
C SER A 749 21.70 -46.24 -23.98
N LEU A 750 20.86 -45.26 -23.62
CA LEU A 750 20.71 -44.81 -22.25
C LEU A 750 19.88 -45.80 -21.41
N ALA A 751 20.22 -45.85 -20.13
CA ALA A 751 19.38 -46.56 -19.16
C ALA A 751 18.12 -45.72 -18.88
N GLU A 752 17.11 -46.36 -18.31
CA GLU A 752 15.93 -45.66 -17.81
C GLU A 752 16.32 -44.59 -16.78
N GLY A 753 15.73 -43.41 -16.91
CA GLY A 753 15.91 -42.29 -15.98
C GLY A 753 15.84 -40.91 -16.61
N THR A 754 15.87 -39.89 -15.75
CA THR A 754 15.90 -38.48 -16.13
C THR A 754 17.35 -37.98 -16.23
N TYR A 755 17.65 -37.30 -17.34
CA TYR A 755 18.96 -36.77 -17.66
C TYR A 755 18.88 -35.28 -17.95
N ASN A 756 19.47 -34.47 -17.07
CA ASN A 756 19.55 -33.03 -17.26
C ASN A 756 20.83 -32.65 -18.02
N PHE A 757 20.71 -31.72 -18.96
CA PHE A 757 21.84 -31.14 -19.70
C PHE A 757 21.57 -29.66 -19.96
N GLU A 758 22.54 -28.93 -20.48
CA GLU A 758 22.41 -27.48 -20.71
C GLU A 758 22.85 -27.12 -22.12
N ILE A 759 22.16 -26.15 -22.72
CA ILE A 759 22.64 -25.46 -23.92
C ILE A 759 23.27 -24.14 -23.49
N SER A 760 24.50 -23.91 -23.93
CA SER A 760 25.27 -22.71 -23.63
C SER A 760 25.56 -21.92 -24.90
N GLY A 761 25.31 -20.61 -24.85
CA GLY A 761 25.70 -19.64 -25.89
C GLY A 761 26.85 -18.76 -25.42
N GLU A 762 27.88 -18.63 -26.25
CA GLU A 762 29.08 -17.83 -25.97
C GLU A 762 29.56 -17.08 -27.22
N ASP A 763 29.85 -15.80 -27.08
CA ASP A 763 30.41 -14.93 -28.12
C ASP A 763 31.82 -14.38 -27.77
N GLY A 764 32.40 -14.87 -26.67
CA GLY A 764 33.65 -14.41 -26.08
C GLY A 764 33.49 -13.70 -24.72
N GLY A 765 32.25 -13.40 -24.31
CA GLY A 765 31.88 -12.93 -22.97
C GLY A 765 31.51 -14.05 -21.98
N THR A 766 30.74 -13.71 -20.95
CA THR A 766 30.21 -14.70 -19.99
C THR A 766 29.14 -15.56 -20.68
N PRO A 767 29.23 -16.91 -20.64
CA PRO A 767 28.27 -17.77 -21.33
C PRO A 767 26.88 -17.70 -20.69
N LYS A 768 25.83 -17.67 -21.54
CA LYS A 768 24.42 -17.77 -21.14
C LYS A 768 23.93 -19.20 -21.32
N THR A 769 23.10 -19.72 -20.40
CA THR A 769 22.72 -21.14 -20.37
C THR A 769 21.21 -21.35 -20.25
N VAL A 770 20.69 -22.34 -20.98
CA VAL A 770 19.30 -22.83 -20.88
C VAL A 770 19.33 -24.29 -20.40
N PRO A 771 18.68 -24.62 -19.27
CA PRO A 771 18.59 -25.99 -18.80
C PRO A 771 17.61 -26.81 -19.64
N MET A 772 17.95 -28.07 -19.88
CA MET A 772 17.19 -29.04 -20.67
C MET A 772 17.05 -30.37 -19.91
N SER A 773 15.97 -31.10 -20.17
CA SER A 773 15.70 -32.40 -19.54
C SER A 773 15.27 -33.46 -20.55
N LEU A 774 15.90 -34.64 -20.48
CA LEU A 774 15.55 -35.84 -21.23
C LEU A 774 15.05 -36.93 -20.28
N GLU A 775 13.87 -37.48 -20.54
CA GLU A 775 13.36 -38.66 -19.86
C GLU A 775 13.46 -39.91 -20.75
N VAL A 776 14.15 -40.95 -20.26
CA VAL A 776 14.27 -42.24 -20.96
C VAL A 776 13.46 -43.27 -20.21
N GLU A 777 12.45 -43.84 -20.88
CA GLU A 777 11.55 -44.85 -20.33
C GLU A 777 12.01 -46.26 -20.73
N GLY A 778 11.94 -47.24 -19.82
CA GLY A 778 12.32 -48.63 -20.08
C GLY A 778 11.28 -49.38 -20.92
N ASP A 779 11.71 -50.24 -21.86
CA ASP A 779 10.81 -51.03 -22.74
C ASP A 779 11.00 -52.54 -22.62
N PHE A 780 9.89 -53.27 -22.73
CA PHE A 780 9.83 -54.67 -23.15
C PHE A 780 8.78 -54.80 -24.27
N GLY A 781 9.22 -55.11 -25.49
CA GLY A 781 8.42 -54.88 -26.69
C GLY A 781 7.14 -55.72 -26.80
N ILE A 782 6.02 -55.05 -27.08
CA ILE A 782 4.80 -55.68 -27.58
C ILE A 782 5.02 -56.10 -29.05
N THR A 783 4.74 -57.37 -29.34
CA THR A 783 4.96 -58.02 -30.65
C THR A 783 3.68 -58.13 -31.50
N GLN A 784 2.50 -58.06 -30.87
CA GLN A 784 1.17 -57.95 -31.47
C GLN A 784 0.26 -57.16 -30.49
N PRO A 785 -0.63 -56.26 -30.94
CA PRO A 785 -0.84 -55.88 -32.33
C PRO A 785 0.31 -54.97 -32.80
N THR A 786 0.37 -54.64 -34.09
CA THR A 786 1.27 -53.57 -34.56
C THR A 786 0.58 -52.22 -34.42
N ASP A 787 1.35 -51.17 -34.10
CA ASP A 787 0.82 -49.80 -34.01
C ASP A 787 0.10 -49.37 -35.30
N GLY A 788 -1.11 -48.84 -35.15
CA GLY A 788 -2.04 -48.46 -36.22
C GLY A 788 -2.86 -49.61 -36.83
N GLN A 789 -2.86 -50.82 -36.26
CA GLN A 789 -3.61 -51.95 -36.82
C GLN A 789 -5.14 -51.79 -36.68
N VAL A 790 -5.89 -52.03 -37.76
CA VAL A 790 -7.37 -51.99 -37.79
C VAL A 790 -7.93 -53.37 -37.41
N ILE A 791 -8.88 -53.40 -36.47
CA ILE A 791 -9.53 -54.61 -35.96
C ILE A 791 -11.05 -54.46 -36.14
N PRO A 792 -11.69 -55.23 -37.04
CA PRO A 792 -13.13 -55.15 -37.26
C PRO A 792 -13.91 -55.75 -36.09
N ASP A 793 -15.17 -55.33 -35.92
CA ASP A 793 -16.11 -56.01 -35.04
C ASP A 793 -16.32 -57.46 -35.51
N ASP A 794 -16.36 -58.41 -34.57
CA ASP A 794 -16.66 -59.82 -34.83
C ASP A 794 -18.14 -60.09 -35.16
N GLY A 795 -18.96 -59.05 -35.26
CA GLY A 795 -20.39 -59.09 -35.56
C GLY A 795 -21.25 -59.23 -34.30
N SER A 796 -20.66 -59.02 -33.11
CA SER A 796 -21.36 -58.99 -31.82
C SER A 796 -21.18 -57.68 -31.06
N GLY A 797 -20.66 -56.64 -31.72
CA GLY A 797 -20.25 -55.39 -31.09
C GLY A 797 -18.87 -55.46 -30.45
N ASN A 798 -18.06 -56.50 -30.66
CA ASN A 798 -16.77 -56.65 -29.98
C ASN A 798 -15.60 -56.68 -30.96
N SER A 799 -14.56 -55.89 -30.67
CA SER A 799 -13.29 -55.98 -31.39
C SER A 799 -12.26 -56.76 -30.58
N ASN A 800 -11.80 -57.86 -31.17
CA ASN A 800 -10.87 -58.80 -30.55
C ASN A 800 -9.41 -58.45 -30.88
N VAL A 801 -8.77 -57.64 -30.02
CA VAL A 801 -7.41 -57.14 -30.24
C VAL A 801 -6.38 -58.16 -29.72
N PRO A 802 -5.57 -58.80 -30.58
CA PRO A 802 -4.55 -59.75 -30.12
C PRO A 802 -3.40 -59.01 -29.43
N LEU A 803 -3.04 -59.41 -28.21
CA LEU A 803 -1.92 -58.86 -27.44
C LEU A 803 -0.87 -59.94 -27.16
N ALA A 804 0.38 -59.74 -27.62
CA ALA A 804 1.50 -60.62 -27.30
C ALA A 804 2.80 -59.85 -27.06
N PHE A 805 3.57 -60.23 -26.04
CA PHE A 805 4.86 -59.63 -25.69
C PHE A 805 5.80 -60.68 -25.06
N ASP A 806 7.10 -60.40 -25.04
CA ASP A 806 8.08 -61.29 -24.41
C ASP A 806 8.04 -61.18 -22.88
N PRO A 807 8.16 -62.30 -22.13
CA PRO A 807 8.13 -62.27 -20.67
C PRO A 807 9.34 -61.53 -20.08
N VAL A 808 9.07 -60.61 -19.16
CA VAL A 808 10.06 -59.80 -18.45
C VAL A 808 10.66 -60.59 -17.27
N PRO A 809 11.98 -60.77 -17.20
CA PRO A 809 12.62 -61.46 -16.08
C PRO A 809 12.35 -60.79 -14.74
N GLY A 810 11.76 -61.53 -13.80
CA GLY A 810 11.45 -61.03 -12.45
C GLY A 810 10.03 -60.48 -12.27
N ALA A 811 9.30 -60.24 -13.36
CA ALA A 811 7.88 -59.91 -13.28
C ALA A 811 7.06 -61.18 -13.00
N SER A 812 6.16 -61.10 -12.01
CA SER A 812 5.21 -62.16 -11.68
C SER A 812 3.80 -61.88 -12.20
N SER A 813 3.52 -60.64 -12.59
CA SER A 813 2.30 -60.30 -13.32
C SER A 813 2.43 -59.05 -14.19
N TYR A 814 1.53 -58.93 -15.15
CA TYR A 814 1.41 -57.85 -16.13
C TYR A 814 0.00 -57.27 -16.10
N THR A 815 -0.11 -56.02 -16.50
CA THR A 815 -1.33 -55.24 -16.51
C THR A 815 -1.33 -54.35 -17.75
N VAL A 816 -2.35 -54.40 -18.60
CA VAL A 816 -2.53 -53.41 -19.68
C VAL A 816 -3.06 -52.12 -19.07
N VAL A 817 -2.56 -50.98 -19.50
CA VAL A 817 -3.03 -49.65 -19.11
C VAL A 817 -3.57 -48.95 -20.36
N LEU A 818 -4.82 -48.52 -20.28
CA LEU A 818 -5.57 -47.83 -21.34
C LEU A 818 -5.50 -46.30 -21.14
N PRO A 819 -5.93 -45.47 -22.12
CA PRO A 819 -5.98 -44.02 -21.96
C PRO A 819 -6.92 -43.66 -20.80
N GLY A 820 -6.56 -42.63 -20.03
CA GLY A 820 -7.30 -42.27 -18.81
C GLY A 820 -6.99 -43.13 -17.58
N GLY A 821 -6.01 -44.05 -17.65
CA GLY A 821 -5.47 -44.76 -16.48
C GLY A 821 -6.19 -46.06 -16.11
N SER A 822 -7.24 -46.44 -16.85
CA SER A 822 -7.93 -47.74 -16.70
C SER A 822 -6.97 -48.91 -16.94
N THR A 823 -7.13 -50.01 -16.20
CA THR A 823 -6.20 -51.14 -16.28
C THR A 823 -6.87 -52.51 -16.46
N ILE A 824 -6.23 -53.40 -17.23
CA ILE A 824 -6.64 -54.79 -17.43
C ILE A 824 -5.55 -55.72 -16.91
N ALA A 825 -5.82 -56.44 -15.82
CA ALA A 825 -4.86 -57.38 -15.24
C ALA A 825 -4.73 -58.66 -16.10
N LEU A 826 -3.50 -58.99 -16.50
CA LEU A 826 -3.18 -60.18 -17.31
C LEU A 826 -2.65 -61.35 -16.48
N GLY A 827 -2.34 -61.13 -15.20
CA GLY A 827 -1.60 -62.11 -14.39
C GLY A 827 -0.23 -62.37 -15.02
N ASN A 828 0.24 -63.61 -15.09
CA ASN A 828 1.52 -63.96 -15.72
C ASN A 828 1.42 -64.23 -17.24
N THR A 829 0.30 -63.88 -17.86
CA THR A 829 0.02 -64.17 -19.27
C THR A 829 0.68 -63.12 -20.17
N THR A 830 1.46 -63.57 -21.16
CA THR A 830 2.16 -62.68 -22.11
C THR A 830 1.64 -62.78 -23.55
N ASN A 831 0.60 -63.59 -23.76
CA ASN A 831 -0.12 -63.69 -25.03
C ASN A 831 -1.60 -63.96 -24.75
N THR A 832 -2.46 -63.03 -25.15
CA THR A 832 -3.90 -63.04 -24.91
C THR A 832 -4.63 -62.26 -26.01
N THR A 833 -5.95 -62.23 -25.95
CA THR A 833 -6.77 -61.30 -26.72
C THR A 833 -7.46 -60.35 -25.77
N LEU A 834 -7.35 -59.05 -26.01
CA LEU A 834 -8.12 -58.02 -25.33
C LEU A 834 -9.45 -57.88 -26.07
N LEU A 835 -10.54 -58.05 -25.33
CA LEU A 835 -11.88 -57.81 -25.84
C LEU A 835 -12.24 -56.36 -25.54
N PHE A 836 -12.39 -55.56 -26.59
CA PHE A 836 -13.00 -54.25 -26.47
C PHE A 836 -14.48 -54.40 -26.84
N GLY A 837 -15.35 -53.99 -25.91
CA GLY A 837 -16.81 -54.05 -26.05
C GLY A 837 -17.32 -53.16 -27.17
N MET A 838 -18.64 -52.96 -27.28
CA MET A 838 -19.26 -52.06 -28.27
C MET A 838 -18.57 -50.69 -28.27
N GLN A 839 -17.80 -50.42 -29.32
CA GLN A 839 -17.07 -49.17 -29.51
C GLN A 839 -17.65 -48.43 -30.72
N PRO A 840 -17.54 -47.08 -30.76
CA PRO A 840 -17.84 -46.32 -31.97
C PRO A 840 -16.98 -46.79 -33.16
N ASP A 841 -17.58 -46.91 -34.34
CA ASP A 841 -16.87 -47.27 -35.57
C ASP A 841 -15.75 -46.26 -35.87
N GLY A 842 -14.51 -46.77 -35.97
CA GLY A 842 -13.31 -45.96 -36.23
C GLY A 842 -12.58 -45.47 -34.97
N LEU A 843 -12.95 -45.94 -33.76
CA LEU A 843 -12.31 -45.53 -32.51
C LEU A 843 -10.81 -45.92 -32.47
N LEU A 844 -9.94 -44.95 -32.21
CA LEU A 844 -8.52 -45.15 -31.96
C LEU A 844 -8.27 -45.43 -30.47
N VAL A 845 -7.74 -46.61 -30.15
CA VAL A 845 -7.42 -47.03 -28.77
C VAL A 845 -5.92 -47.19 -28.60
N THR A 846 -5.33 -46.42 -27.69
CA THR A 846 -3.88 -46.46 -27.36
C THR A 846 -3.65 -47.13 -26.01
N PHE A 847 -2.74 -48.10 -25.89
CA PHE A 847 -2.50 -48.77 -24.62
C PHE A 847 -1.06 -49.28 -24.47
N PHE A 848 -0.61 -49.48 -23.23
CA PHE A 848 0.70 -50.09 -22.93
C PHE A 848 0.57 -51.19 -21.87
N VAL A 849 1.63 -51.97 -21.64
CA VAL A 849 1.66 -53.03 -20.62
C VAL A 849 2.62 -52.65 -19.50
N ARG A 850 2.13 -52.64 -18.26
CA ARG A 850 2.89 -52.45 -17.03
C ARG A 850 3.12 -53.77 -16.31
N THR A 851 4.35 -54.03 -15.88
CA THR A 851 4.71 -55.14 -14.99
C THR A 851 4.38 -54.81 -13.54
N ASN A 852 4.24 -55.82 -12.69
CA ASN A 852 4.11 -55.62 -11.24
C ASN A 852 5.38 -55.04 -10.57
N THR A 853 6.49 -55.00 -11.30
CA THR A 853 7.75 -54.38 -10.86
C THR A 853 7.85 -52.90 -11.24
N GLY A 854 6.84 -52.35 -11.94
CA GLY A 854 6.79 -50.94 -12.34
C GLY A 854 7.32 -50.64 -13.75
N LEU A 855 8.02 -51.58 -14.39
CA LEU A 855 8.44 -51.46 -15.80
C LEU A 855 7.23 -51.44 -16.73
N GLU A 856 7.22 -50.53 -17.70
CA GLU A 856 6.17 -50.35 -18.70
C GLU A 856 6.66 -50.72 -20.11
N SER A 857 5.75 -50.92 -21.06
CA SER A 857 6.08 -51.05 -22.47
C SER A 857 5.79 -49.73 -23.18
N CYS A 858 6.28 -49.57 -24.40
CA CYS A 858 5.80 -48.49 -25.26
C CYS A 858 4.27 -48.60 -25.48
N PRO A 859 3.54 -47.47 -25.58
CA PRO A 859 2.15 -47.48 -25.98
C PRO A 859 1.96 -47.87 -27.46
N ILE A 860 0.90 -48.61 -27.75
CA ILE A 860 0.47 -49.05 -29.09
C ILE A 860 -0.98 -48.63 -29.33
N SER A 861 -1.26 -48.13 -30.52
CA SER A 861 -2.58 -47.70 -30.97
C SER A 861 -3.23 -48.69 -31.96
N VAL A 862 -4.53 -48.95 -31.86
CA VAL A 862 -5.33 -49.76 -32.80
C VAL A 862 -6.66 -49.09 -33.12
N ILE A 863 -7.26 -49.39 -34.28
CA ILE A 863 -8.55 -48.80 -34.73
C ILE A 863 -9.64 -49.88 -34.71
N LEU A 864 -10.79 -49.64 -34.06
CA LEU A 864 -11.86 -50.63 -33.81
C LEU A 864 -13.17 -50.32 -34.56
N GLY A 865 -13.98 -51.34 -34.92
CA GLY A 865 -15.44 -51.20 -35.14
C GLY A 865 -16.06 -51.49 -36.53
N GLU A 866 -15.53 -51.06 -37.67
CA GLU A 866 -16.33 -50.99 -38.92
C GLU A 866 -16.97 -52.32 -39.44
N THR A 867 -18.31 -52.51 -39.31
CA THR A 867 -19.13 -53.40 -40.18
C THR A 867 -20.65 -53.13 -40.22
N VAL A 868 -21.24 -52.89 -41.41
CA VAL A 868 -22.70 -52.73 -41.67
C VAL A 868 -23.38 -54.09 -41.90
N ALA A 869 -24.44 -54.41 -41.15
CA ALA A 869 -25.18 -55.69 -41.26
C ALA A 869 -26.21 -55.72 -42.41
N SER A 870 -26.29 -56.83 -43.14
CA SER A 870 -27.22 -57.04 -44.25
C SER A 870 -28.62 -57.44 -43.76
N GLY A 871 -29.64 -56.63 -44.06
CA GLY A 871 -31.06 -56.97 -43.91
C GLY A 871 -31.85 -56.09 -42.95
N THR A 872 -31.21 -55.24 -42.16
CA THR A 872 -31.90 -54.31 -41.24
C THR A 872 -32.13 -52.96 -41.90
N SER A 873 -33.29 -52.38 -41.68
CA SER A 873 -33.68 -51.10 -42.28
C SER A 873 -33.55 -49.89 -41.35
N LEU A 874 -33.26 -50.08 -40.06
CA LEU A 874 -33.05 -49.00 -39.10
C LEU A 874 -31.67 -49.07 -38.44
N SER A 875 -31.04 -47.91 -38.22
CA SER A 875 -29.80 -47.75 -37.45
C SER A 875 -29.85 -46.47 -36.63
N SER A 876 -29.18 -46.42 -35.47
CA SER A 876 -29.07 -45.21 -34.64
C SER A 876 -27.62 -44.77 -34.50
N SER A 877 -27.37 -43.46 -34.44
CA SER A 877 -26.03 -42.93 -34.13
C SER A 877 -25.65 -43.13 -32.67
N ASP A 878 -26.64 -43.12 -31.78
CA ASP A 878 -26.48 -43.19 -30.32
C ASP A 878 -27.43 -44.23 -29.75
N THR A 879 -26.98 -45.00 -28.75
CA THR A 879 -27.75 -46.12 -28.17
C THR A 879 -28.06 -45.95 -26.68
N GLU A 880 -27.42 -44.99 -26.00
CA GLU A 880 -27.70 -44.64 -24.61
C GLU A 880 -27.52 -43.13 -24.34
N VAL A 881 -28.46 -42.52 -23.61
CA VAL A 881 -28.40 -41.14 -23.07
C VAL A 881 -28.57 -41.20 -21.56
N SER A 882 -27.86 -40.36 -20.79
CA SER A 882 -27.97 -40.34 -19.31
C SER A 882 -28.30 -38.95 -18.74
N THR A 883 -29.16 -38.87 -17.72
CA THR A 883 -29.55 -37.64 -17.00
C THR A 883 -29.59 -37.87 -15.47
N CYS A 884 -29.77 -36.82 -14.66
CA CYS A 884 -29.75 -36.87 -13.18
C CYS A 884 -31.17 -36.85 -12.59
N GLU A 885 -31.42 -37.52 -11.46
CA GLU A 885 -32.77 -37.70 -10.88
C GLU A 885 -33.48 -36.41 -10.43
N THR A 886 -32.75 -35.31 -10.28
CA THR A 886 -33.26 -34.00 -9.85
C THR A 886 -33.36 -32.98 -11.00
N ARG A 887 -33.34 -33.44 -12.26
CA ARG A 887 -33.35 -32.57 -13.45
C ARG A 887 -34.44 -32.98 -14.43
N GLU A 888 -34.94 -32.02 -15.22
CA GLU A 888 -35.77 -32.34 -16.39
C GLU A 888 -34.97 -33.20 -17.35
N THR A 889 -35.61 -34.24 -17.89
CA THR A 889 -34.94 -35.20 -18.76
C THR A 889 -35.04 -34.74 -20.20
N GLU A 890 -33.94 -34.22 -20.74
CA GLU A 890 -33.78 -33.88 -22.17
C GLU A 890 -32.75 -34.80 -22.84
N GLY A 891 -33.05 -35.29 -24.05
CA GLY A 891 -32.15 -36.19 -24.77
C GLY A 891 -32.53 -36.36 -26.24
N ASN A 892 -31.53 -36.60 -27.10
CA ASN A 892 -31.71 -36.71 -28.55
C ASN A 892 -31.11 -38.00 -29.11
N TYR A 893 -31.82 -38.66 -30.02
CA TYR A 893 -31.31 -39.77 -30.84
C TYR A 893 -31.52 -39.49 -32.31
N VAL A 894 -30.57 -39.90 -33.16
CA VAL A 894 -30.74 -39.88 -34.61
C VAL A 894 -30.90 -41.29 -35.14
N VAL A 895 -32.08 -41.58 -35.68
CA VAL A 895 -32.38 -42.88 -36.31
C VAL A 895 -32.41 -42.71 -37.82
N THR A 896 -31.62 -43.49 -38.52
CA THR A 896 -31.50 -43.51 -39.98
C THR A 896 -32.16 -44.75 -40.56
N PHE A 897 -32.95 -44.54 -41.60
CA PHE A 897 -33.59 -45.59 -42.38
C PHE A 897 -32.78 -45.89 -43.65
N THR A 898 -32.59 -47.16 -43.94
CA THR A 898 -31.98 -47.65 -45.18
C THR A 898 -32.77 -48.84 -45.73
N ASP A 899 -32.88 -48.96 -47.05
CA ASP A 899 -33.60 -50.08 -47.67
C ASP A 899 -32.92 -51.42 -47.33
N GLY A 900 -33.68 -52.29 -46.66
CA GLY A 900 -33.25 -53.57 -46.11
C GLY A 900 -34.39 -54.57 -46.22
N ASP A 901 -34.89 -55.08 -45.09
CA ASP A 901 -36.11 -55.90 -45.05
C ASP A 901 -37.38 -55.06 -45.28
N LEU A 902 -37.35 -53.77 -44.94
CA LEU A 902 -38.32 -52.77 -45.37
C LEU A 902 -37.81 -52.14 -46.68
N THR A 903 -38.65 -52.11 -47.72
CA THR A 903 -38.21 -51.77 -49.10
C THR A 903 -38.99 -50.60 -49.72
N GLY A 904 -39.88 -49.98 -48.94
CA GLY A 904 -40.59 -48.76 -49.28
C GLY A 904 -40.52 -47.76 -48.13
N PRO A 905 -41.04 -46.53 -48.32
CA PRO A 905 -41.10 -45.54 -47.24
C PRO A 905 -41.81 -46.13 -46.03
N ALA A 906 -41.16 -46.09 -44.86
CA ALA A 906 -41.67 -46.69 -43.63
C ALA A 906 -42.19 -45.62 -42.67
N ASP A 907 -43.38 -45.85 -42.13
CA ASP A 907 -44.01 -45.01 -41.11
C ASP A 907 -43.48 -45.41 -39.72
N LEU A 908 -43.01 -44.43 -38.96
CA LEU A 908 -42.41 -44.59 -37.63
C LEU A 908 -43.41 -44.29 -36.52
N THR A 909 -43.44 -45.15 -35.51
CA THR A 909 -44.25 -44.97 -34.29
C THR A 909 -43.46 -45.31 -33.03
N VAL A 910 -43.64 -44.52 -31.97
CA VAL A 910 -43.11 -44.86 -30.62
C VAL A 910 -44.08 -45.81 -29.95
N THR A 911 -43.60 -46.96 -29.51
CA THR A 911 -44.47 -48.00 -28.91
C THR A 911 -44.36 -48.07 -27.39
N THR A 912 -43.36 -47.42 -26.79
CA THR A 912 -43.17 -47.38 -25.32
C THR A 912 -43.88 -46.18 -24.67
N VAL A 913 -44.49 -46.39 -23.49
CA VAL A 913 -45.07 -45.33 -22.66
C VAL A 913 -44.38 -45.34 -21.29
N ILE A 914 -43.55 -44.32 -21.03
CA ILE A 914 -42.91 -44.10 -19.73
C ILE A 914 -43.63 -42.93 -19.04
N PRO A 915 -44.25 -43.12 -17.85
CA PRO A 915 -44.96 -42.04 -17.17
C PRO A 915 -44.02 -40.87 -16.86
N GLY A 916 -44.40 -39.67 -17.29
CA GLY A 916 -43.59 -38.46 -17.08
C GLY A 916 -42.53 -38.22 -18.15
N LEU A 917 -42.44 -39.03 -19.21
CA LEU A 917 -41.54 -38.83 -20.35
C LEU A 917 -42.33 -38.76 -21.66
N THR A 918 -42.13 -37.70 -22.43
CA THR A 918 -42.69 -37.51 -23.77
C THR A 918 -41.61 -37.78 -24.81
N VAL A 919 -41.94 -38.51 -25.88
CA VAL A 919 -41.02 -38.85 -26.97
C VAL A 919 -41.58 -38.29 -28.27
N ASN A 920 -40.84 -37.40 -28.92
CA ASN A 920 -41.24 -36.72 -30.14
C ASN A 920 -40.35 -37.13 -31.32
N LEU A 921 -40.95 -37.38 -32.49
CA LEU A 921 -40.22 -37.59 -33.75
C LEU A 921 -40.37 -36.39 -34.66
N THR A 922 -39.27 -35.92 -35.23
CA THR A 922 -39.28 -34.81 -36.20
C THR A 922 -39.84 -35.21 -37.57
N SER A 923 -39.65 -36.47 -37.98
CA SER A 923 -40.34 -37.09 -39.11
C SER A 923 -40.91 -38.45 -38.73
N THR A 924 -42.16 -38.69 -39.12
CA THR A 924 -42.88 -39.95 -38.86
C THR A 924 -42.92 -40.88 -40.07
N THR A 925 -42.31 -40.50 -41.20
CA THR A 925 -42.15 -41.38 -42.37
C THR A 925 -40.76 -41.16 -42.95
N LEU A 926 -40.00 -42.23 -43.16
CA LEU A 926 -38.65 -42.15 -43.75
C LEU A 926 -38.55 -43.01 -45.01
N SER A 927 -37.81 -42.52 -45.99
CA SER A 927 -37.38 -43.28 -47.18
C SER A 927 -35.88 -43.58 -47.12
N ASP A 928 -35.40 -44.47 -47.99
CA ASP A 928 -33.99 -44.90 -48.03
C ASP A 928 -32.97 -43.76 -47.89
N GLY A 929 -32.05 -43.90 -46.95
CA GLY A 929 -30.97 -42.97 -46.63
C GLY A 929 -31.39 -41.72 -45.84
N GLN A 930 -32.64 -41.63 -45.38
CA GLN A 930 -33.11 -40.51 -44.56
C GLN A 930 -33.02 -40.81 -43.07
N SER A 931 -32.81 -39.77 -42.26
CA SER A 931 -32.78 -39.87 -40.81
C SER A 931 -33.87 -39.00 -40.17
N THR A 932 -34.32 -39.39 -38.98
CA THR A 932 -35.19 -38.61 -38.11
C THR A 932 -34.49 -38.35 -36.79
N LEU A 933 -34.73 -37.18 -36.21
CA LEU A 933 -34.35 -36.85 -34.84
C LEU A 933 -35.50 -37.22 -33.90
N ILE A 934 -35.18 -37.96 -32.85
CA ILE A 934 -36.06 -38.30 -31.73
C ILE A 934 -35.64 -37.45 -30.54
N THR A 935 -36.56 -36.68 -29.99
CA THR A 935 -36.32 -35.85 -28.80
C THR A 935 -37.12 -36.39 -27.61
N LEU A 936 -36.51 -36.36 -26.43
CA LEU A 936 -37.09 -36.77 -25.15
C LEU A 936 -37.31 -35.54 -24.28
N ASP A 937 -38.51 -35.42 -23.70
CA ASP A 937 -38.86 -34.35 -22.76
C ASP A 937 -39.58 -34.96 -21.54
N GLY A 938 -38.99 -34.91 -20.34
CA GLY A 938 -39.53 -35.54 -19.14
C GLY A 938 -39.46 -34.70 -17.85
N GLU A 939 -40.32 -35.05 -16.88
CA GLU A 939 -40.47 -34.36 -15.59
C GLU A 939 -39.21 -34.46 -14.70
N GLU A 940 -38.98 -33.45 -13.86
CA GLU A 940 -37.79 -33.22 -13.01
C GLU A 940 -37.53 -34.30 -11.91
N ASN A 941 -38.33 -35.37 -11.85
CA ASN A 941 -38.29 -36.36 -10.75
C ASN A 941 -38.47 -37.80 -11.24
N LEU A 942 -37.92 -38.15 -12.41
CA LEU A 942 -37.86 -39.54 -12.82
C LEU A 942 -36.96 -40.32 -11.85
N ALA A 943 -37.42 -41.50 -11.41
CA ALA A 943 -36.68 -42.30 -10.45
C ALA A 943 -35.35 -42.79 -11.06
N PRO A 944 -34.26 -42.90 -10.27
CA PRO A 944 -33.02 -43.48 -10.74
C PRO A 944 -33.22 -44.87 -11.35
N GLY A 945 -32.65 -45.11 -12.51
CA GLY A 945 -32.80 -46.37 -13.24
C GLY A 945 -32.61 -46.25 -14.75
N ASN A 946 -32.54 -47.39 -15.43
CA ASN A 946 -32.42 -47.47 -16.88
C ASN A 946 -33.79 -47.74 -17.53
N TYR A 947 -34.15 -46.94 -18.51
CA TYR A 947 -35.40 -46.93 -19.24
C TYR A 947 -35.14 -47.29 -20.71
N THR A 948 -36.07 -48.00 -21.36
CA THR A 948 -35.93 -48.39 -22.77
C THR A 948 -37.05 -47.78 -23.60
N ILE A 949 -36.71 -47.16 -24.73
CA ILE A 949 -37.64 -46.52 -25.67
C ILE A 949 -37.57 -47.28 -26.99
N THR A 950 -38.70 -47.81 -27.44
CA THR A 950 -38.78 -48.63 -28.66
C THR A 950 -39.48 -47.87 -29.78
N ILE A 951 -38.83 -47.82 -30.94
CA ILE A 951 -39.36 -47.23 -32.17
C ILE A 951 -39.67 -48.34 -33.17
N GLU A 952 -40.87 -48.36 -33.72
CA GLU A 952 -41.31 -49.30 -34.76
C GLU A 952 -41.46 -48.57 -36.10
N ALA A 953 -40.91 -49.15 -37.18
CA ALA A 953 -41.10 -48.73 -38.57
C ALA A 953 -41.97 -49.75 -39.33
N ASP A 954 -42.96 -49.29 -40.09
CA ASP A 954 -43.88 -50.11 -40.89
C ASP A 954 -43.98 -49.58 -42.34
N ASP A 955 -43.65 -50.39 -43.34
CA ASP A 955 -43.80 -50.01 -44.77
C ASP A 955 -45.15 -50.41 -45.38
N GLY A 956 -46.06 -50.93 -44.55
CA GLY A 956 -47.36 -51.48 -44.91
C GLY A 956 -47.33 -52.97 -45.28
N THR A 957 -46.14 -53.60 -45.34
CA THR A 957 -45.98 -55.02 -45.63
C THR A 957 -45.21 -55.79 -44.56
N ALA A 958 -44.27 -55.15 -43.88
CA ALA A 958 -43.53 -55.69 -42.74
C ALA A 958 -43.21 -54.57 -41.73
N THR A 959 -42.87 -54.96 -40.50
CA THR A 959 -42.44 -54.02 -39.46
C THR A 959 -41.08 -54.39 -38.89
N GLU A 960 -40.30 -53.38 -38.49
CA GLU A 960 -38.99 -53.52 -37.83
C GLU A 960 -38.90 -52.54 -36.65
N THR A 961 -38.14 -52.89 -35.60
CA THR A 961 -38.03 -52.08 -34.37
C THR A 961 -36.59 -51.82 -33.96
N ILE A 962 -36.33 -50.67 -33.34
CA ILE A 962 -35.06 -50.33 -32.68
C ILE A 962 -35.31 -49.85 -31.23
N ASP A 963 -34.47 -50.32 -30.30
CA ASP A 963 -34.52 -49.95 -28.87
C ASP A 963 -33.41 -48.94 -28.54
N LEU A 964 -33.75 -47.92 -27.76
CA LEU A 964 -32.88 -46.82 -27.31
C LEU A 964 -32.89 -46.77 -25.77
N SER A 965 -31.74 -46.52 -25.11
CA SER A 965 -31.60 -46.63 -23.65
C SER A 965 -31.45 -45.28 -22.93
N LEU A 966 -32.19 -45.02 -21.87
CA LEU A 966 -32.12 -43.77 -21.07
C LEU A 966 -31.78 -44.09 -19.60
N LEU A 967 -30.65 -43.61 -19.08
CA LEU A 967 -30.22 -43.82 -17.70
C LEU A 967 -30.44 -42.58 -16.81
N ILE A 968 -31.15 -42.71 -15.69
CA ILE A 968 -31.29 -41.68 -14.65
C ILE A 968 -30.37 -42.00 -13.46
N GLN A 969 -29.42 -41.11 -13.12
CA GLN A 969 -28.40 -41.26 -12.06
C GLN A 969 -28.84 -40.67 -10.69
N GLU A 970 -28.37 -41.26 -9.58
CA GLU A 970 -28.61 -40.82 -8.18
C GLU A 970 -27.50 -39.84 -7.71
N ASP A 971 -27.87 -38.74 -7.03
CA ASP A 971 -26.92 -37.71 -6.59
C ASP A 971 -26.31 -38.01 -5.20
N GLY A 972 -25.07 -38.50 -5.18
CA GLY A 972 -24.42 -39.02 -3.97
C GLY A 972 -23.61 -38.00 -3.15
N VAL A 973 -23.32 -36.82 -3.71
CA VAL A 973 -22.59 -35.73 -3.04
C VAL A 973 -23.24 -34.38 -3.37
N ASP A 974 -23.84 -33.75 -2.37
CA ASP A 974 -24.56 -32.49 -2.53
C ASP A 974 -23.61 -31.29 -2.64
N ILE A 975 -23.47 -30.75 -3.84
CA ILE A 975 -22.71 -29.53 -4.14
C ILE A 975 -23.60 -28.32 -3.88
N THR A 976 -23.17 -27.47 -2.94
CA THR A 976 -23.87 -26.23 -2.56
C THR A 976 -23.34 -24.99 -3.28
N SER A 977 -22.12 -25.06 -3.82
CA SER A 977 -21.53 -24.02 -4.67
C SER A 977 -20.44 -24.65 -5.56
N PRO A 978 -20.37 -24.31 -6.87
CA PRO A 978 -21.27 -23.41 -7.60
C PRO A 978 -22.70 -23.98 -7.73
N VAL A 979 -23.67 -23.12 -8.02
CA VAL A 979 -25.06 -23.54 -8.31
C VAL A 979 -25.10 -24.08 -9.74
N HIS A 980 -25.82 -25.18 -9.99
CA HIS A 980 -26.00 -25.70 -11.35
C HIS A 980 -26.75 -24.68 -12.22
N GLU A 981 -26.26 -24.48 -13.45
CA GLU A 981 -26.59 -23.40 -14.38
C GLU A 981 -26.35 -21.99 -13.82
N GLY A 982 -25.54 -21.87 -12.77
CA GLY A 982 -25.17 -20.60 -12.16
C GLY A 982 -24.14 -19.83 -13.00
N GLU A 983 -24.02 -18.53 -12.69
CA GLU A 983 -23.05 -17.63 -13.30
C GLU A 983 -21.92 -17.31 -12.31
N LEU A 984 -20.67 -17.42 -12.76
CA LEU A 984 -19.47 -17.01 -12.01
C LEU A 984 -18.75 -15.89 -12.74
N VAL A 985 -18.14 -14.97 -12.00
CA VAL A 985 -17.57 -13.75 -12.59
C VAL A 985 -16.14 -13.98 -13.09
N ILE A 986 -15.86 -13.53 -14.32
CA ILE A 986 -14.49 -13.46 -14.87
C ILE A 986 -13.75 -12.28 -14.22
N ASN A 987 -12.60 -12.55 -13.64
CA ASN A 987 -11.72 -11.53 -13.08
C ASN A 987 -11.15 -10.62 -14.20
N PRO A 988 -10.79 -9.36 -13.89
CA PRO A 988 -10.26 -8.41 -14.87
C PRO A 988 -8.98 -8.86 -15.59
N ASP A 989 -8.22 -9.77 -15.00
CA ASP A 989 -7.01 -10.38 -15.56
C ASP A 989 -7.30 -11.58 -16.48
N GLY A 990 -8.58 -11.90 -16.69
CA GLY A 990 -9.05 -13.03 -17.49
C GLY A 990 -9.10 -14.35 -16.73
N SER A 991 -8.76 -14.38 -15.44
CA SER A 991 -8.88 -15.58 -14.59
C SER A 991 -10.30 -15.75 -14.04
N GLY A 992 -10.57 -16.88 -13.39
CA GLY A 992 -11.84 -17.11 -12.69
C GLY A 992 -11.64 -18.00 -11.47
N VAL A 993 -12.53 -17.83 -10.49
CA VAL A 993 -12.52 -18.59 -9.23
C VAL A 993 -13.79 -19.41 -9.14
N ILE A 994 -13.64 -20.73 -8.94
CA ILE A 994 -14.76 -21.64 -8.67
C ILE A 994 -14.83 -21.86 -7.15
N PRO A 995 -15.84 -21.31 -6.45
CA PRO A 995 -16.01 -21.55 -5.02
C PRO A 995 -16.64 -22.93 -4.80
N LEU A 996 -15.82 -23.98 -4.63
CA LEU A 996 -16.32 -25.32 -4.43
C LEU A 996 -16.70 -25.54 -2.96
N ARG A 997 -18.00 -25.76 -2.68
CA ARG A 997 -18.56 -26.07 -1.36
C ARG A 997 -19.52 -27.24 -1.48
N PHE A 998 -19.35 -28.29 -0.69
CA PHE A 998 -20.20 -29.48 -0.71
C PHE A 998 -20.32 -30.13 0.67
N SER A 999 -21.37 -30.93 0.85
CA SER A 999 -21.62 -31.66 2.09
C SER A 999 -20.71 -32.89 2.22
N GLY A 1000 -20.06 -33.05 3.38
CA GLY A 1000 -19.22 -34.21 3.63
C GLY A 1000 -20.02 -35.52 3.73
N VAL A 1001 -19.71 -36.49 2.87
CA VAL A 1001 -20.31 -37.84 2.90
C VAL A 1001 -19.82 -38.64 4.12
N PRO A 1002 -20.72 -39.26 4.92
CA PRO A 1002 -20.33 -40.10 6.05
C PRO A 1002 -19.39 -41.25 5.65
N GLY A 1003 -18.23 -41.34 6.30
CA GLY A 1003 -17.25 -42.41 6.08
C GLY A 1003 -16.25 -42.15 4.96
N ALA A 1004 -16.34 -41.02 4.25
CA ALA A 1004 -15.32 -40.57 3.33
C ALA A 1004 -14.19 -39.83 4.06
N SER A 1005 -12.94 -39.98 3.60
CA SER A 1005 -11.75 -39.34 4.18
C SER A 1005 -11.02 -38.40 3.23
N SER A 1006 -11.32 -38.47 1.94
CA SER A 1006 -10.83 -37.55 0.91
C SER A 1006 -11.83 -37.43 -0.24
N TYR A 1007 -11.78 -36.30 -0.95
CA TYR A 1007 -12.62 -36.01 -2.10
C TYR A 1007 -11.75 -35.56 -3.27
N MET A 1008 -12.21 -35.84 -4.49
CA MET A 1008 -11.62 -35.39 -5.74
C MET A 1008 -12.64 -34.54 -6.49
N ALA A 1009 -12.27 -33.32 -6.83
CA ALA A 1009 -13.05 -32.48 -7.74
C ALA A 1009 -12.58 -32.74 -9.17
N ILE A 1010 -13.53 -33.02 -10.06
CA ILE A 1010 -13.31 -33.24 -11.50
C ILE A 1010 -13.93 -32.04 -12.21
N VAL A 1011 -13.09 -31.19 -12.81
CA VAL A 1011 -13.50 -30.01 -13.57
C VAL A 1011 -13.38 -30.33 -15.05
N THR A 1012 -14.47 -30.22 -15.80
CA THR A 1012 -14.50 -30.35 -17.26
C THR A 1012 -14.45 -28.95 -17.87
N PHE A 1013 -13.47 -28.74 -18.75
CA PHE A 1013 -13.26 -27.48 -19.46
C PHE A 1013 -14.10 -27.40 -20.73
N PRO A 1014 -14.44 -26.19 -21.23
CA PRO A 1014 -15.22 -25.99 -22.46
C PRO A 1014 -14.66 -26.71 -23.69
N THR A 1015 -13.34 -26.97 -23.73
CA THR A 1015 -12.66 -27.66 -24.82
C THR A 1015 -12.69 -29.19 -24.72
N GLY A 1016 -13.41 -29.76 -23.74
CA GLY A 1016 -13.61 -31.20 -23.55
C GLY A 1016 -12.50 -31.93 -22.78
N GLY A 1017 -11.57 -31.20 -22.14
CA GLY A 1017 -10.56 -31.77 -21.24
C GLY A 1017 -11.05 -31.81 -19.79
N THR A 1018 -10.47 -32.67 -18.95
CA THR A 1018 -10.77 -32.72 -17.52
C THR A 1018 -9.54 -32.46 -16.66
N GLY A 1019 -9.71 -31.65 -15.61
CA GLY A 1019 -8.74 -31.40 -14.55
C GLY A 1019 -9.22 -32.05 -13.27
N ILE A 1020 -8.30 -32.67 -12.52
CA ILE A 1020 -8.64 -33.36 -11.27
C ILE A 1020 -7.85 -32.71 -10.13
N VAL A 1021 -8.55 -32.27 -9.08
CA VAL A 1021 -7.96 -31.62 -7.92
C VAL A 1021 -8.39 -32.34 -6.64
N GLY A 1022 -7.42 -32.69 -5.79
CA GLY A 1022 -7.73 -33.24 -4.47
C GLY A 1022 -8.22 -32.14 -3.53
N VAL A 1023 -9.35 -32.34 -2.87
CA VAL A 1023 -9.99 -31.33 -2.02
C VAL A 1023 -10.21 -31.88 -0.61
N SER A 1024 -9.51 -31.32 0.37
CA SER A 1024 -9.64 -31.65 1.80
C SER A 1024 -9.13 -30.49 2.68
N PRO A 1025 -9.92 -29.95 3.63
CA PRO A 1025 -11.30 -30.31 4.02
C PRO A 1025 -12.39 -29.80 3.04
N PRO A 1026 -13.71 -30.08 3.26
CA PRO A 1026 -14.79 -29.60 2.40
C PRO A 1026 -14.83 -28.06 2.36
N GLY A 1027 -14.43 -27.49 1.23
CA GLY A 1027 -14.37 -26.04 0.99
C GLY A 1027 -12.99 -25.59 0.51
N ILE A 1028 -12.89 -25.32 -0.79
CA ILE A 1028 -11.71 -24.73 -1.42
C ILE A 1028 -12.15 -23.82 -2.57
N ASP A 1029 -11.39 -22.77 -2.82
CA ASP A 1029 -11.55 -21.94 -4.01
C ASP A 1029 -10.55 -22.41 -5.06
N LEU A 1030 -11.07 -22.87 -6.21
CA LEU A 1030 -10.24 -23.36 -7.31
C LEU A 1030 -9.97 -22.20 -8.27
N THR A 1031 -8.71 -21.75 -8.34
CA THR A 1031 -8.29 -20.69 -9.26
C THR A 1031 -7.89 -21.28 -10.62
N LEU A 1032 -8.48 -20.77 -11.70
CA LEU A 1032 -8.15 -21.15 -13.07
C LEU A 1032 -7.21 -20.10 -13.71
N GLY A 1033 -6.01 -20.52 -14.11
CA GLY A 1033 -4.90 -19.64 -14.53
C GLY A 1033 -4.78 -19.38 -16.04
N GLY A 1034 -5.88 -19.23 -16.78
CA GLY A 1034 -5.86 -18.94 -18.22
C GLY A 1034 -6.99 -17.98 -18.63
N PRO A 1035 -6.99 -17.46 -19.87
CA PRO A 1035 -8.04 -16.54 -20.32
C PRO A 1035 -9.36 -17.30 -20.45
N ILE A 1036 -10.24 -17.11 -19.47
CA ILE A 1036 -11.63 -17.55 -19.50
C ILE A 1036 -12.42 -16.53 -20.30
N ASN A 1037 -13.20 -17.00 -21.26
CA ASN A 1037 -14.03 -16.14 -22.10
C ASN A 1037 -15.44 -16.03 -21.53
N ASP A 1038 -16.07 -14.89 -21.78
CA ASP A 1038 -17.47 -14.65 -21.46
C ASP A 1038 -18.35 -15.70 -22.18
N GLY A 1039 -19.14 -16.44 -21.41
CA GLY A 1039 -19.97 -17.53 -21.91
C GLY A 1039 -19.28 -18.89 -21.95
N ASP A 1040 -18.05 -19.04 -21.43
CA ASP A 1040 -17.41 -20.35 -21.31
C ASP A 1040 -18.14 -21.21 -20.26
N GLU A 1041 -18.61 -22.38 -20.69
CA GLU A 1041 -19.35 -23.34 -19.87
C GLU A 1041 -18.40 -24.40 -19.31
N PHE A 1042 -18.41 -24.53 -17.99
CA PHE A 1042 -17.61 -25.49 -17.24
C PHE A 1042 -18.54 -26.45 -16.52
N SER A 1043 -18.07 -27.66 -16.28
CA SER A 1043 -18.78 -28.66 -15.49
C SER A 1043 -17.94 -29.13 -14.33
N ILE A 1044 -18.52 -29.31 -13.15
CA ILE A 1044 -17.81 -29.86 -11.98
C ILE A 1044 -18.55 -31.02 -11.35
N ALA A 1045 -17.81 -32.07 -10.99
CA ALA A 1045 -18.28 -33.17 -10.17
C ALA A 1045 -17.34 -33.44 -8.99
N VAL A 1046 -17.87 -33.98 -7.91
CA VAL A 1046 -17.09 -34.38 -6.73
C VAL A 1046 -17.26 -35.87 -6.51
N GLU A 1047 -16.12 -36.58 -6.43
CA GLU A 1047 -16.06 -37.99 -6.09
C GLU A 1047 -15.42 -38.18 -4.70
N ALA A 1048 -16.09 -38.90 -3.82
CA ALA A 1048 -15.58 -39.30 -2.52
C ALA A 1048 -14.79 -40.62 -2.62
N ASP A 1049 -13.80 -40.82 -1.76
CA ASP A 1049 -13.00 -42.06 -1.68
C ASP A 1049 -13.81 -43.33 -1.33
N ASN A 1050 -15.05 -43.17 -0.88
CA ASN A 1050 -16.00 -44.27 -0.65
C ASN A 1050 -16.88 -44.60 -1.87
N GLY A 1051 -16.69 -43.92 -3.01
CA GLY A 1051 -17.38 -44.16 -4.28
C GLY A 1051 -18.69 -43.39 -4.46
N ALA A 1052 -19.07 -42.49 -3.53
CA ALA A 1052 -20.17 -41.57 -3.76
C ALA A 1052 -19.74 -40.46 -4.73
N ILE A 1053 -20.55 -40.17 -5.74
CA ILE A 1053 -20.28 -39.15 -6.76
C ILE A 1053 -21.45 -38.17 -6.85
N SER A 1054 -21.17 -36.89 -7.07
CA SER A 1054 -22.20 -35.90 -7.38
C SER A 1054 -22.67 -36.04 -8.83
N CYS A 1055 -23.84 -35.49 -9.15
CA CYS A 1055 -24.15 -35.11 -10.52
C CYS A 1055 -23.17 -34.02 -11.03
N ASN A 1056 -23.10 -33.83 -12.35
CA ASN A 1056 -22.28 -32.81 -12.99
C ASN A 1056 -22.94 -31.42 -12.85
N TYR A 1057 -22.32 -30.49 -12.14
CA TYR A 1057 -22.81 -29.12 -12.01
C TYR A 1057 -22.19 -28.26 -13.09
N ASP A 1058 -22.97 -28.01 -14.14
CA ASP A 1058 -22.61 -27.06 -15.20
C ASP A 1058 -22.81 -25.63 -14.70
N PHE A 1059 -21.91 -24.71 -15.05
CA PHE A 1059 -21.99 -23.28 -14.74
C PHE A 1059 -21.19 -22.50 -15.77
N THR A 1060 -21.53 -21.22 -15.92
CA THR A 1060 -20.96 -20.37 -16.96
C THR A 1060 -20.15 -19.24 -16.34
N PHE A 1061 -18.98 -18.98 -16.88
CA PHE A 1061 -18.27 -17.75 -16.55
C PHE A 1061 -18.84 -16.59 -17.36
N VAL A 1062 -19.29 -15.55 -16.67
CA VAL A 1062 -19.81 -14.32 -17.25
C VAL A 1062 -19.00 -13.12 -16.81
N THR A 1063 -19.02 -12.09 -17.62
CA THR A 1063 -18.57 -10.77 -17.22
C THR A 1063 -19.62 -10.15 -16.29
N ALA A 1064 -19.21 -9.73 -15.08
CA ALA A 1064 -20.13 -9.09 -14.13
C ALA A 1064 -20.86 -7.90 -14.79
N LEU A 1065 -22.19 -7.88 -14.70
CA LEU A 1065 -23.00 -6.78 -15.18
C LEU A 1065 -22.99 -5.65 -14.13
N PRO A 1066 -22.46 -4.46 -14.45
CA PRO A 1066 -22.41 -3.32 -13.54
C PRO A 1066 -23.78 -2.89 -13.00
N VAL A 1067 -23.80 -2.17 -11.87
CA VAL A 1067 -24.87 -1.20 -11.57
C VAL A 1067 -25.22 -0.44 -12.85
N GLN A 1068 -26.52 -0.33 -13.14
CA GLN A 1068 -26.92 0.31 -14.38
C GLN A 1068 -26.75 1.82 -14.22
N TRP A 1069 -25.63 2.35 -14.74
CA TRP A 1069 -25.32 3.77 -14.77
C TRP A 1069 -26.40 4.55 -15.53
N LEU A 1070 -27.19 5.35 -14.80
CA LEU A 1070 -28.16 6.25 -15.43
C LEU A 1070 -27.47 7.51 -15.96
N SER A 1071 -26.56 8.07 -15.16
CA SER A 1071 -25.71 9.17 -15.59
C SER A 1071 -24.42 9.24 -14.78
N PHE A 1072 -23.38 9.76 -15.40
CA PHE A 1072 -22.18 10.26 -14.72
C PHE A 1072 -21.71 11.47 -15.51
N THR A 1073 -21.51 12.59 -14.84
CA THR A 1073 -20.96 13.82 -15.40
C THR A 1073 -19.81 14.30 -14.55
N ALA A 1074 -18.84 14.93 -15.21
CA ALA A 1074 -17.74 15.64 -14.58
C ALA A 1074 -17.64 16.98 -15.29
N GLU A 1075 -17.73 18.08 -14.54
CA GLU A 1075 -17.70 19.44 -15.09
C GLU A 1075 -16.67 20.28 -14.35
N ALA A 1076 -15.96 21.14 -15.08
CA ALA A 1076 -15.10 22.13 -14.45
C ALA A 1076 -15.95 23.24 -13.83
N LEU A 1077 -15.78 23.48 -12.54
CA LEU A 1077 -16.35 24.61 -11.81
C LEU A 1077 -15.19 25.41 -11.21
N ASP A 1078 -14.84 26.53 -11.84
CA ASP A 1078 -13.65 27.31 -11.53
C ASP A 1078 -12.39 26.41 -11.41
N LYS A 1079 -11.76 26.39 -10.23
CA LYS A 1079 -10.56 25.60 -9.93
C LYS A 1079 -10.86 24.23 -9.32
N SER A 1080 -12.01 23.65 -9.63
CA SER A 1080 -12.45 22.35 -9.13
C SER A 1080 -13.17 21.54 -10.20
N ALA A 1081 -13.11 20.21 -10.12
CA ALA A 1081 -13.99 19.35 -10.89
C ALA A 1081 -15.17 18.91 -10.03
N GLU A 1082 -16.38 19.14 -10.51
CA GLU A 1082 -17.60 18.65 -9.88
C GLU A 1082 -18.07 17.37 -10.57
N LEU A 1083 -18.15 16.29 -9.81
CA LEU A 1083 -18.59 14.98 -10.25
C LEU A 1083 -20.00 14.72 -9.74
N ASN A 1084 -20.93 14.40 -10.64
CA ASN A 1084 -22.31 14.05 -10.31
C ASN A 1084 -22.70 12.76 -11.02
N TRP A 1085 -23.31 11.80 -10.32
CA TRP A 1085 -23.78 10.57 -10.95
C TRP A 1085 -25.09 10.06 -10.37
N GLN A 1086 -25.76 9.26 -11.19
CA GLN A 1086 -27.00 8.60 -10.88
C GLN A 1086 -26.94 7.14 -11.34
N VAL A 1087 -27.39 6.23 -10.49
CA VAL A 1087 -27.39 4.78 -10.76
C VAL A 1087 -28.75 4.18 -10.48
N LEU A 1088 -29.06 3.07 -11.18
CA LEU A 1088 -29.97 2.07 -10.65
C LEU A 1088 -29.13 1.08 -9.84
N GLN A 1089 -29.32 1.10 -8.53
CA GLN A 1089 -28.58 0.28 -7.56
C GLN A 1089 -29.45 -0.91 -7.11
N ASP A 1090 -28.82 -2.04 -6.84
CA ASP A 1090 -29.44 -3.20 -6.20
C ASP A 1090 -29.10 -3.25 -4.71
N GLU A 1091 -29.60 -4.28 -4.01
CA GLU A 1091 -29.40 -4.42 -2.56
C GLU A 1091 -27.95 -4.74 -2.19
N SER A 1092 -27.16 -5.30 -3.12
CA SER A 1092 -25.76 -5.70 -2.92
C SER A 1092 -24.75 -4.56 -3.08
N HIS A 1093 -25.17 -3.35 -3.44
CA HIS A 1093 -24.27 -2.20 -3.62
C HIS A 1093 -23.72 -1.60 -2.30
N ALA A 1094 -22.40 -1.51 -2.17
CA ALA A 1094 -21.70 -0.95 -1.00
C ALA A 1094 -21.36 0.55 -1.13
N GLY A 1095 -20.81 0.99 -2.26
CA GLY A 1095 -20.42 2.39 -2.47
C GLY A 1095 -19.60 2.64 -3.73
N PHE A 1096 -18.99 3.83 -3.83
CA PHE A 1096 -18.19 4.24 -4.98
C PHE A 1096 -16.82 4.77 -4.56
N VAL A 1097 -15.76 4.17 -5.08
CA VAL A 1097 -14.41 4.76 -5.08
C VAL A 1097 -14.31 5.73 -6.26
N ILE A 1098 -13.95 6.98 -5.96
CA ILE A 1098 -13.75 8.03 -6.96
C ILE A 1098 -12.29 7.99 -7.36
N GLU A 1099 -12.03 7.69 -8.63
CA GLU A 1099 -10.68 7.57 -9.15
C GLU A 1099 -10.40 8.65 -10.20
N ARG A 1100 -9.19 9.18 -10.16
CA ARG A 1100 -8.71 10.20 -11.07
C ARG A 1100 -7.34 9.83 -11.61
N ARG A 1101 -7.10 10.15 -12.88
CA ARG A 1101 -5.75 10.24 -13.44
C ARG A 1101 -5.56 11.53 -14.23
N SER A 1102 -4.31 11.94 -14.36
CA SER A 1102 -3.91 13.10 -15.17
C SER A 1102 -3.50 12.64 -16.58
N ASP A 1103 -3.56 13.53 -17.56
CA ASP A 1103 -3.04 13.25 -18.91
C ASP A 1103 -1.56 12.84 -18.87
N GLY A 1104 -1.22 11.72 -19.53
CA GLY A 1104 0.11 11.10 -19.50
C GLY A 1104 0.43 10.20 -18.30
N GLN A 1105 -0.46 10.05 -17.31
CA GLN A 1105 -0.29 9.10 -16.19
C GLN A 1105 -1.03 7.78 -16.46
N PRO A 1106 -0.35 6.61 -16.41
CA PRO A 1106 -0.97 5.32 -16.72
C PRO A 1106 -1.91 4.83 -15.61
N GLU A 1107 -1.61 5.17 -14.36
CA GLU A 1107 -2.31 4.67 -13.17
C GLU A 1107 -3.49 5.56 -12.71
N TRP A 1108 -4.49 4.92 -12.10
CA TRP A 1108 -5.64 5.59 -11.49
C TRP A 1108 -5.41 5.80 -10.00
N GLN A 1109 -5.54 7.03 -9.54
CA GLN A 1109 -5.44 7.40 -8.13
C GLN A 1109 -6.84 7.43 -7.52
N SER A 1110 -7.07 6.69 -6.42
CA SER A 1110 -8.25 6.89 -5.58
C SER A 1110 -8.14 8.25 -4.88
N ILE A 1111 -9.13 9.12 -5.10
CA ILE A 1111 -9.18 10.46 -4.53
C ILE A 1111 -10.30 10.63 -3.50
N GLY A 1112 -11.18 9.64 -3.35
CA GLY A 1112 -12.25 9.64 -2.35
C GLY A 1112 -13.12 8.39 -2.43
N TYR A 1113 -13.96 8.20 -1.41
CA TYR A 1113 -14.99 7.15 -1.37
C TYR A 1113 -16.31 7.77 -0.94
N LEU A 1114 -17.41 7.38 -1.58
CA LEU A 1114 -18.77 7.70 -1.13
C LEU A 1114 -19.52 6.40 -0.87
N GLU A 1115 -19.91 6.20 0.38
CA GLU A 1115 -20.82 5.13 0.79
C GLU A 1115 -22.19 5.31 0.12
N ARG A 1116 -22.92 4.20 -0.03
CA ARG A 1116 -24.30 4.20 -0.51
C ARG A 1116 -25.19 5.10 0.37
N THR A 1117 -26.01 5.95 -0.26
CA THR A 1117 -26.77 7.00 0.44
C THR A 1117 -28.27 6.73 0.61
N SER A 1118 -28.85 5.66 0.02
CA SER A 1118 -30.28 5.32 0.16
C SER A 1118 -30.60 3.82 -0.04
N GLU A 1119 -31.79 3.36 0.41
CA GLU A 1119 -32.38 2.03 0.10
C GLU A 1119 -33.19 2.02 -1.22
N ASP A 1120 -33.30 3.16 -1.91
CA ASP A 1120 -34.08 3.26 -3.14
C ASP A 1120 -33.34 2.63 -4.32
N ARG A 1121 -34.08 2.06 -5.28
CA ARG A 1121 -33.53 1.46 -6.51
C ARG A 1121 -32.82 2.48 -7.42
N GLU A 1122 -33.01 3.79 -7.20
CA GLU A 1122 -32.40 4.88 -7.96
C GLU A 1122 -31.79 5.92 -7.00
N ALA A 1123 -30.49 6.22 -7.12
CA ALA A 1123 -29.77 7.09 -6.19
C ALA A 1123 -28.87 8.11 -6.89
N ASN A 1124 -28.67 9.27 -6.26
CA ASN A 1124 -27.87 10.39 -6.77
C ASN A 1124 -26.69 10.68 -5.84
N TYR A 1125 -25.52 10.93 -6.42
CA TYR A 1125 -24.28 11.15 -5.71
C TYR A 1125 -23.51 12.36 -6.26
N ARG A 1126 -22.72 13.01 -5.40
CA ARG A 1126 -21.94 14.20 -5.74
C ARG A 1126 -20.58 14.19 -5.03
N TYR A 1127 -19.52 14.49 -5.77
CA TYR A 1127 -18.15 14.63 -5.26
C TYR A 1127 -17.46 15.85 -5.89
N THR A 1128 -16.54 16.51 -5.16
CA THR A 1128 -15.82 17.68 -5.68
C THR A 1128 -14.31 17.50 -5.52
N ASP A 1129 -13.58 17.47 -6.63
CA ASP A 1129 -12.12 17.44 -6.65
C ASP A 1129 -11.56 18.87 -6.71
N LEU A 1130 -10.92 19.30 -5.60
CA LEU A 1130 -10.30 20.62 -5.45
C LEU A 1130 -8.83 20.66 -5.91
N SER A 1131 -8.26 19.53 -6.34
CA SER A 1131 -6.81 19.38 -6.59
C SER A 1131 -6.43 19.41 -8.08
N VAL A 1132 -7.28 20.02 -8.90
CA VAL A 1132 -7.09 20.22 -10.36
C VAL A 1132 -6.26 21.48 -10.67
N ARG A 1133 -5.50 21.43 -11.76
CA ARG A 1133 -4.59 22.51 -12.20
C ARG A 1133 -4.93 23.02 -13.62
N ASP A 1134 -4.60 24.28 -13.91
CA ASP A 1134 -4.80 24.90 -15.23
C ASP A 1134 -3.97 24.21 -16.31
N GLY A 1135 -4.48 24.15 -17.54
CA GLY A 1135 -3.82 23.53 -18.69
C GLY A 1135 -3.78 22.00 -18.67
N ASN A 1136 -4.32 21.37 -17.61
CA ASN A 1136 -4.35 19.92 -17.47
C ASN A 1136 -5.70 19.34 -17.85
N THR A 1137 -5.64 18.14 -18.43
CA THR A 1137 -6.80 17.28 -18.64
C THR A 1137 -6.80 16.20 -17.58
N TYR A 1138 -7.91 16.07 -16.87
CA TYR A 1138 -8.13 15.02 -15.87
C TYR A 1138 -9.19 14.05 -16.37
N TYR A 1139 -8.97 12.78 -16.07
CA TYR A 1139 -9.90 11.70 -16.36
C TYR A 1139 -10.43 11.18 -15.03
N TYR A 1140 -11.73 11.10 -14.90
CA TYR A 1140 -12.42 10.59 -13.72
C TYR A 1140 -13.18 9.33 -14.10
N ARG A 1141 -13.14 8.33 -13.22
CA ARG A 1141 -14.05 7.20 -13.25
C ARG A 1141 -14.50 6.90 -11.84
N LEU A 1142 -15.65 6.26 -11.73
CA LEU A 1142 -16.16 5.75 -10.48
C LEU A 1142 -15.97 4.24 -10.51
N ARG A 1143 -15.43 3.66 -9.45
CA ARG A 1143 -15.41 2.23 -9.22
C ARG A 1143 -16.48 1.92 -8.19
N GLN A 1144 -17.61 1.46 -8.67
CA GLN A 1144 -18.68 0.97 -7.81
C GLN A 1144 -18.23 -0.34 -7.17
N GLU A 1145 -18.44 -0.51 -5.87
CA GLU A 1145 -18.17 -1.75 -5.13
C GLU A 1145 -19.47 -2.34 -4.58
N ASP A 1146 -19.59 -3.67 -4.60
CA ASP A 1146 -20.65 -4.46 -3.97
C ASP A 1146 -20.18 -4.98 -2.59
N GLU A 1147 -21.12 -5.39 -1.74
CA GLU A 1147 -20.88 -5.95 -0.40
C GLU A 1147 -20.02 -7.23 -0.44
N ASP A 1148 -20.08 -7.97 -1.55
CA ASP A 1148 -19.29 -9.19 -1.78
C ASP A 1148 -17.91 -8.91 -2.41
N GLY A 1149 -17.54 -7.63 -2.57
CA GLY A 1149 -16.23 -7.20 -3.08
C GLY A 1149 -16.11 -7.12 -4.61
N ASN A 1150 -17.18 -7.45 -5.34
CA ASN A 1150 -17.28 -7.18 -6.78
C ASN A 1150 -17.24 -5.67 -7.05
N TYR A 1151 -16.78 -5.28 -8.24
CA TYR A 1151 -16.80 -3.88 -8.62
C TYR A 1151 -17.08 -3.68 -10.10
N ALA A 1152 -17.65 -2.52 -10.42
CA ALA A 1152 -17.87 -2.09 -11.78
C ALA A 1152 -17.45 -0.64 -11.99
N TYR A 1153 -16.87 -0.34 -13.15
CA TYR A 1153 -16.45 1.02 -13.47
C TYR A 1153 -17.51 1.79 -14.23
N SER A 1154 -17.62 3.09 -13.94
CA SER A 1154 -18.34 4.02 -14.80
C SER A 1154 -17.59 4.23 -16.12
N ILE A 1155 -18.30 4.84 -17.07
CA ILE A 1155 -17.62 5.52 -18.18
C ILE A 1155 -16.62 6.54 -17.65
N ILE A 1156 -15.52 6.73 -18.37
CA ILE A 1156 -14.53 7.76 -18.03
C ILE A 1156 -15.09 9.12 -18.45
N ARG A 1157 -15.01 10.10 -17.54
CA ARG A 1157 -15.31 11.50 -17.84
C ARG A 1157 -14.04 12.32 -17.84
N THR A 1158 -13.88 13.08 -18.91
CA THR A 1158 -12.72 13.93 -19.12
C THR A 1158 -13.11 15.37 -18.85
N VAL A 1159 -12.32 16.04 -18.03
CA VAL A 1159 -12.46 17.46 -17.75
C VAL A 1159 -11.12 18.12 -18.04
N THR A 1160 -11.11 19.00 -19.04
CA THR A 1160 -9.96 19.85 -19.35
C THR A 1160 -10.15 21.20 -18.70
N PHE A 1161 -9.18 21.61 -17.90
CA PHE A 1161 -9.16 22.92 -17.28
C PHE A 1161 -8.40 23.88 -18.19
N THR A 1162 -9.15 24.77 -18.84
CA THR A 1162 -8.59 25.86 -19.67
C THR A 1162 -9.21 27.16 -19.22
N TYR A 1163 -8.51 27.97 -18.43
CA TYR A 1163 -9.05 29.28 -18.04
C TYR A 1163 -9.00 30.27 -19.22
N GLY A 1164 -10.16 30.51 -19.84
CA GLY A 1164 -10.29 31.46 -20.94
C GLY A 1164 -10.18 32.92 -20.48
N GLY A 1165 -9.26 33.68 -21.05
CA GLY A 1165 -9.40 35.13 -21.12
C GLY A 1165 -8.50 35.72 -22.19
N ALA A 1166 -9.00 36.77 -22.86
CA ALA A 1166 -8.47 37.33 -24.10
C ALA A 1166 -6.93 37.39 -24.15
N GLU A 1167 -6.35 36.86 -25.23
CA GLU A 1167 -4.89 36.81 -25.41
C GLU A 1167 -4.32 38.16 -25.83
N VAL A 1168 -3.11 38.44 -25.36
CA VAL A 1168 -2.29 39.58 -25.76
C VAL A 1168 -1.11 39.07 -26.56
N PHE A 1169 -1.11 39.34 -27.86
CA PHE A 1169 -0.02 38.99 -28.77
C PHE A 1169 1.03 40.09 -28.81
N VAL A 1170 2.30 39.71 -28.72
CA VAL A 1170 3.43 40.63 -28.83
C VAL A 1170 4.41 40.13 -29.90
N PHE A 1171 4.58 40.88 -30.99
CA PHE A 1171 5.43 40.45 -32.10
C PHE A 1171 6.13 41.62 -32.82
N PRO A 1172 7.31 41.41 -33.42
CA PRO A 1172 8.13 40.20 -33.31
C PRO A 1172 8.69 40.06 -31.90
N ASN A 1173 8.71 38.84 -31.37
CA ASN A 1173 9.32 38.51 -30.10
C ASN A 1173 9.99 37.13 -30.23
N PRO A 1174 11.33 37.01 -30.26
CA PRO A 1174 12.31 38.06 -29.93
C PRO A 1174 12.34 39.23 -30.91
N THR A 1175 12.61 40.44 -30.42
CA THR A 1175 12.75 41.68 -31.21
C THR A 1175 14.19 42.18 -31.21
N THR A 1176 14.61 42.90 -32.26
CA THR A 1176 15.84 43.72 -32.25
C THR A 1176 15.55 45.19 -31.92
N GLY A 1177 14.28 45.57 -31.74
CA GLY A 1177 13.99 46.91 -31.24
C GLY A 1177 12.54 47.41 -31.25
N LEU A 1178 11.61 46.90 -32.06
CA LEU A 1178 10.20 47.31 -32.01
C LEU A 1178 9.33 46.09 -31.74
N ILE A 1179 8.29 46.24 -30.91
CA ILE A 1179 7.25 45.24 -30.72
C ILE A 1179 5.89 45.87 -30.99
N ASP A 1180 5.00 45.12 -31.63
CA ASP A 1180 3.59 45.41 -31.74
C ASP A 1180 2.84 44.56 -30.72
N ILE A 1181 2.02 45.21 -29.91
CA ILE A 1181 1.09 44.59 -28.97
C ILE A 1181 -0.29 44.60 -29.62
N ARG A 1182 -0.97 43.46 -29.65
CA ARG A 1182 -2.36 43.34 -30.08
C ARG A 1182 -3.12 42.46 -29.09
N ALA A 1183 -4.18 42.98 -28.50
CA ALA A 1183 -5.11 42.19 -27.72
C ALA A 1183 -6.22 41.64 -28.63
N GLY A 1184 -6.71 40.43 -28.34
CA GLY A 1184 -7.78 39.77 -29.11
C GLY A 1184 -9.10 40.55 -29.13
N GLU A 1185 -10.03 40.14 -30.00
CA GLU A 1185 -11.32 40.82 -30.20
C GLU A 1185 -12.19 40.85 -28.93
N ASP A 1186 -11.98 39.92 -28.00
CA ASP A 1186 -12.69 39.82 -26.72
C ASP A 1186 -12.05 40.64 -25.57
N ALA A 1187 -10.99 41.40 -25.85
CA ALA A 1187 -10.30 42.19 -24.83
C ALA A 1187 -11.01 43.55 -24.56
N PRO A 1188 -11.04 44.05 -23.30
CA PRO A 1188 -11.70 45.32 -22.97
C PRO A 1188 -11.26 46.50 -23.84
N GLU A 1189 -12.15 47.45 -24.17
CA GLU A 1189 -11.84 48.54 -25.11
C GLU A 1189 -10.82 49.57 -24.58
N GLU A 1190 -10.52 49.59 -23.27
CA GLU A 1190 -9.60 50.55 -22.62
C GLU A 1190 -8.44 49.87 -21.87
N LEU A 1191 -7.55 49.21 -22.59
CA LEU A 1191 -6.37 48.57 -22.01
C LEU A 1191 -5.16 49.50 -21.91
N ASN A 1192 -4.36 49.32 -20.85
CA ASN A 1192 -3.08 49.96 -20.62
C ASN A 1192 -1.96 48.91 -20.65
N TYR A 1193 -0.75 49.28 -21.09
CA TYR A 1193 0.43 48.44 -20.95
C TYR A 1193 1.49 49.11 -20.06
N ARG A 1194 2.31 48.28 -19.41
CA ARG A 1194 3.54 48.65 -18.70
C ARG A 1194 4.63 47.65 -19.04
N LEU A 1195 5.75 48.12 -19.55
CA LEU A 1195 6.95 47.34 -19.81
C LEU A 1195 7.93 47.52 -18.65
N PHE A 1196 8.31 46.41 -18.02
CA PHE A 1196 9.23 46.34 -16.91
C PHE A 1196 10.61 45.85 -17.36
N SER A 1197 11.64 46.37 -16.71
CA SER A 1197 13.01 45.83 -16.80
C SER A 1197 13.09 44.46 -16.10
N PRO A 1198 14.16 43.67 -16.32
CA PRO A 1198 14.42 42.45 -15.54
C PRO A 1198 14.46 42.67 -14.01
N LEU A 1199 14.65 43.91 -13.55
CA LEU A 1199 14.70 44.30 -12.14
C LEU A 1199 13.33 44.81 -11.62
N GLY A 1200 12.24 44.60 -12.37
CA GLY A 1200 10.89 44.99 -11.96
C GLY A 1200 10.59 46.50 -12.01
N GLN A 1201 11.46 47.31 -12.62
CA GLN A 1201 11.24 48.74 -12.78
C GLN A 1201 10.40 49.04 -14.03
N VAL A 1202 9.40 49.91 -13.95
CA VAL A 1202 8.63 50.34 -15.13
C VAL A 1202 9.53 51.17 -16.05
N ILE A 1203 9.87 50.61 -17.21
CA ILE A 1203 10.69 51.24 -18.25
C ILE A 1203 9.82 52.07 -19.20
N ARG A 1204 8.60 51.62 -19.50
CA ARG A 1204 7.60 52.34 -20.31
C ARG A 1204 6.19 51.96 -19.92
N ASP A 1205 5.23 52.83 -20.17
CA ASP A 1205 3.80 52.54 -20.06
C ASP A 1205 3.00 53.36 -21.08
N GLY A 1206 1.76 52.94 -21.37
CA GLY A 1206 0.88 53.65 -22.29
C GLY A 1206 -0.48 52.97 -22.46
N LYS A 1207 -1.35 53.57 -23.28
CA LYS A 1207 -2.67 52.99 -23.63
C LYS A 1207 -2.58 52.15 -24.92
N LEU A 1208 -3.48 51.18 -25.09
CA LEU A 1208 -3.69 50.44 -26.34
C LEU A 1208 -4.97 50.91 -27.06
N PRO A 1209 -4.92 52.03 -27.83
CA PRO A 1209 -6.09 52.51 -28.55
C PRO A 1209 -6.51 51.50 -29.64
N GLY A 1210 -7.75 50.99 -29.54
CA GLY A 1210 -8.26 49.94 -30.43
C GLY A 1210 -7.56 48.60 -30.23
N ASN A 1211 -7.18 48.28 -28.98
CA ASN A 1211 -6.53 47.03 -28.57
C ASN A 1211 -5.17 46.76 -29.24
N GLN A 1212 -4.49 47.80 -29.72
CA GLN A 1212 -3.17 47.66 -30.30
C GLN A 1212 -2.23 48.83 -30.00
N ALA A 1213 -0.94 48.56 -29.88
CA ALA A 1213 0.10 49.59 -29.70
C ALA A 1213 1.48 49.10 -30.15
N THR A 1214 2.28 49.98 -30.75
CA THR A 1214 3.69 49.70 -31.05
C THR A 1214 4.59 50.29 -29.97
N VAL A 1215 5.45 49.48 -29.35
CA VAL A 1215 6.41 49.90 -28.32
C VAL A 1215 7.83 49.85 -28.87
N ASN A 1216 8.55 50.96 -28.69
CA ASN A 1216 9.93 51.11 -29.15
C ASN A 1216 10.93 50.80 -28.04
N LEU A 1217 11.68 49.72 -28.24
CA LEU A 1217 12.77 49.26 -27.39
C LEU A 1217 14.15 49.61 -27.97
N ARG A 1218 14.27 50.28 -29.14
CA ARG A 1218 15.55 50.75 -29.73
C ARG A 1218 16.18 51.80 -28.79
N GLY A 1219 17.08 51.35 -27.92
CA GLY A 1219 17.70 52.15 -26.86
C GLY A 1219 17.85 51.39 -25.54
N LEU A 1220 17.10 50.31 -25.34
CA LEU A 1220 17.25 49.41 -24.18
C LEU A 1220 18.35 48.36 -24.44
N PRO A 1221 19.07 47.88 -23.42
CA PRO A 1221 19.99 46.75 -23.58
C PRO A 1221 19.31 45.47 -24.11
N ALA A 1222 20.08 44.58 -24.75
CA ALA A 1222 19.60 43.23 -25.03
C ALA A 1222 19.30 42.51 -23.69
N GLY A 1223 18.21 41.76 -23.62
CA GLY A 1223 17.73 41.17 -22.37
C GLY A 1223 16.24 40.85 -22.40
N VAL A 1224 15.75 40.31 -21.29
CA VAL A 1224 14.35 39.90 -21.11
C VAL A 1224 13.59 40.98 -20.34
N TYR A 1225 12.50 41.46 -20.92
CA TYR A 1225 11.61 42.46 -20.34
C TYR A 1225 10.24 41.82 -20.09
N GLN A 1226 9.48 42.37 -19.15
CA GLN A 1226 8.15 41.89 -18.85
C GLN A 1226 7.12 42.94 -19.25
N LEU A 1227 6.24 42.64 -20.19
CA LEU A 1227 5.16 43.51 -20.60
C LEU A 1227 3.88 43.09 -19.88
N VAL A 1228 3.27 43.98 -19.13
CA VAL A 1228 1.98 43.77 -18.49
C VAL A 1228 0.93 44.60 -19.22
N VAL A 1229 -0.21 44.02 -19.55
CA VAL A 1229 -1.38 44.68 -20.15
C VAL A 1229 -2.56 44.49 -19.22
N ALA A 1230 -3.24 45.58 -18.84
CA ALA A 1230 -4.31 45.55 -17.85
C ALA A 1230 -5.41 46.59 -18.10
N ASP A 1231 -6.60 46.35 -17.56
CA ASP A 1231 -7.62 47.39 -17.36
C ASP A 1231 -7.62 47.91 -15.90
N GLU A 1232 -8.55 48.80 -15.55
CA GLU A 1232 -8.65 49.38 -14.20
C GLU A 1232 -9.48 48.53 -13.22
N GLN A 1233 -9.99 47.37 -13.63
CA GLN A 1233 -10.94 46.57 -12.85
C GLN A 1233 -10.37 45.19 -12.51
N ASP A 1234 -10.21 44.29 -13.48
CA ASP A 1234 -9.86 42.88 -13.21
C ASP A 1234 -9.04 42.21 -14.34
N TYR A 1235 -8.89 42.82 -15.52
CA TYR A 1235 -8.13 42.23 -16.62
C TYR A 1235 -6.64 42.51 -16.46
N LEU A 1236 -5.82 41.46 -16.36
CA LEU A 1236 -4.35 41.54 -16.28
C LEU A 1236 -3.71 40.41 -17.10
N ARG A 1237 -2.77 40.75 -17.98
CA ARG A 1237 -2.00 39.81 -18.79
C ARG A 1237 -0.53 40.19 -18.81
N THR A 1238 0.34 39.21 -18.66
CA THR A 1238 1.78 39.44 -18.58
C THR A 1238 2.51 38.62 -19.65
N VAL A 1239 3.30 39.28 -20.47
CA VAL A 1239 3.99 38.72 -21.63
C VAL A 1239 5.48 38.99 -21.53
N ARG A 1240 6.31 37.94 -21.61
CA ARG A 1240 7.76 38.04 -21.67
C ARG A 1240 8.20 38.58 -23.03
N VAL A 1241 8.97 39.67 -23.08
CA VAL A 1241 9.54 40.26 -24.29
C VAL A 1241 11.06 40.08 -24.30
N VAL A 1242 11.58 39.37 -25.29
CA VAL A 1242 13.02 39.14 -25.46
C VAL A 1242 13.57 40.13 -26.48
N LYS A 1243 14.52 40.98 -26.07
CA LYS A 1243 15.26 41.85 -26.96
C LYS A 1243 16.66 41.28 -27.24
N ARG A 1244 16.97 41.07 -28.52
CA ARG A 1244 18.31 40.66 -29.01
C ARG A 1244 19.15 41.86 -29.43
#